data_AF-A0A8J6TIF8-F1
#
_entry.id   AF-A0A8J6TIF8-F1
#
_cell.length_a   1.000
_cell.length_b   1.000
_cell.length_c   1.000
_cell.angle_alpha   90.00
_cell.angle_beta   90.00
_cell.angle_gamma   90.00
#
_symmetry.space_group_name_H-M   'P 1'
#
loop_
_entity.id
_entity.type
_entity.pdbx_description
1 polymer ?
#
loop_
_entity_poly.entity_id
_entity_poly.type
_entity_poly.pdbx_seq_one_letter_code
_entity_poly.pdbx_strand_id
1 'polypeptide(L)'
;MKQYLTPSIDDLKLECVLMQAWKKTSAYLRSHSWYADTLGLDYQSLRIPHFISDIQKRLQDPEGWCPEPIVLVPAPKNQQWRFRHEKWEPRENISDKIRPLAHVDLQDQVVATALMMCLADRIETALGDPRLSPNDKIHRRHILAYGHRLFCDQKGSELQHRWGSTKLYRQYFQDYQTFLKRSKIVAEQLAASNNDFEIAIIQSDFSKFYDRVRPQMLNEKLRKFMHSPEEDAFFKLAERVLAWRWTDQRRAEKYAKQHNIPDFGFVALPQGLVSAGFFANVMLADFESVLRQSQGRALGNNEDLILEDACFYVDDIRLVVKIPIGLEEEEVKVKVLDWLQNLLDQTAHGLLVEETKTQVTVEGRERRFLVEQSKIADRIQSAVSGPFDMLHGADIIGAIEGFFHTQKRYSTKQTPEENGRTGLLVGTSDMRDDTAARFAAGKFRRTFRSLRPLLGGVRACDISSIDDQAHEEDGGVLPGNFLLSKQQLDERAKLFAALLIEDWTGNPGNVRLLRIALDIYPEAGFLNQVLSVLQPGWHTQGVRGPRREVRAYCLAELFRAGATETGAVSDEECLPTNVSIDDYHRRLTEEAENIIEEYFSTTAPGTRFPWYLMQQVFLYLIARNAFPGPVSKLGEKGGGLMSHYRKFVKFLAGQAPLALEERAILLVIANTGFGLADLTPFISGSSISDEFLARLNEVSPSVTSVLWSHLSATEKERLSQLARKLGIDQSDLHEPETTLAGLSAKSENPFFEEENLLSLAEWLFDYLPEASLDILTPWQIKCKFSSKKGYRFGKIKPSSYEFLKGRQRATHLFVPPDWCDSVEERLKVQIGQLLRFALRGPNDFYGNYSPKNINTKYRYKRPVSHWEQQRYSGFQGRSAFGPPWLPLSSFTEDLLFQLLRWPGSGILTAPKSLSQLKAEVSDRLEKLRKNRGEVTSATFVEQSAGWPVRPPNKPWDRPLRIGIVQSVIPCSDDYLRHRDDPELVNDPTFRDQQRSHLAAMMEGVGQMLRIRDTHQSQIRCDGRVIDLLVFPELAIHPHDIDPIILPFVRAHKCIMLFGQVYHKEALIPGSPLINSCLWMIPEWSPAAGFQIRRIEQGKQHLAMEESAIPGLIGFRPAQWLIEYQWHSEKDIHRPLILSASVCYDATDLALASDLRSRSDLYIVCALNRDVGTFDRMSQVLHYHMFQGVIVVNNGQFGGSSFFMPYSETYHRQVFHLHGQPQATIAFAEIIPRKLVERPANMVDDQPVGQWKTPPAGWNPD
;
A
#
# COMPACT_ATOMS: atom_id res chain seq x y z
N MET A 1 -18.53 -21.17 9.62
CA MET A 1 -17.25 -20.45 9.35
C MET A 1 -16.61 -19.83 10.60
N LYS A 2 -15.33 -20.15 10.86
CA LYS A 2 -14.58 -19.70 12.05
C LYS A 2 -14.17 -18.21 11.97
N GLN A 3 -14.45 -17.45 13.03
CA GLN A 3 -14.07 -16.03 13.15
C GLN A 3 -13.00 -15.77 14.20
N TYR A 4 -12.88 -16.66 15.18
CA TYR A 4 -12.00 -16.54 16.34
C TYR A 4 -11.03 -17.70 16.37
N LEU A 5 -9.78 -17.42 16.75
CA LEU A 5 -8.77 -18.43 17.00
C LEU A 5 -8.64 -18.66 18.50
N THR A 6 -8.39 -19.90 18.87
CA THR A 6 -8.17 -20.35 20.24
C THR A 6 -6.77 -20.95 20.37
N PRO A 7 -6.15 -20.94 21.57
CA PRO A 7 -4.87 -21.62 21.83
C PRO A 7 -5.00 -23.15 21.81
N SER A 8 -5.30 -23.72 20.64
CA SER A 8 -5.44 -25.15 20.42
C SER A 8 -4.56 -25.62 19.27
N ILE A 9 -4.13 -26.89 19.34
CA ILE A 9 -3.34 -27.51 18.27
C ILE A 9 -4.17 -27.64 16.98
N ASP A 10 -5.48 -27.84 17.10
CA ASP A 10 -6.38 -27.96 15.95
C ASP A 10 -6.42 -26.65 15.16
N ASP A 11 -6.48 -25.50 15.85
CA ASP A 11 -6.47 -24.18 15.19
C ASP A 11 -5.14 -23.91 14.49
N LEU A 12 -4.02 -24.33 15.09
CA LEU A 12 -2.69 -24.20 14.47
C LEU A 12 -2.54 -25.05 13.20
N LYS A 13 -3.20 -26.21 13.13
CA LYS A 13 -3.11 -27.13 11.99
C LYS A 13 -3.97 -26.69 10.80
N LEU A 14 -4.94 -25.80 11.01
CA LEU A 14 -5.81 -25.32 9.93
C LEU A 14 -4.99 -24.68 8.81
N GLU A 15 -5.21 -25.17 7.58
CA GLU A 15 -4.55 -24.66 6.37
C GLU A 15 -4.72 -23.15 6.24
N CYS A 16 -5.94 -22.64 6.47
CA CYS A 16 -6.22 -21.21 6.37
C CYS A 16 -5.46 -20.37 7.42
N VAL A 17 -5.17 -20.91 8.61
CA VAL A 17 -4.40 -20.24 9.65
C VAL A 17 -2.92 -20.21 9.26
N LEU A 18 -2.35 -21.35 8.86
CA LEU A 18 -0.96 -21.44 8.42
C LEU A 18 -0.69 -20.60 7.15
N MET A 19 -1.65 -20.57 6.22
CA MET A 19 -1.59 -19.73 5.02
C MET A 19 -1.53 -18.23 5.38
N GLN A 20 -2.32 -17.77 6.37
CA GLN A 20 -2.25 -16.38 6.82
C GLN A 20 -0.98 -16.09 7.63
N ALA A 21 -0.52 -17.04 8.45
CA ALA A 21 0.75 -16.93 9.16
C ALA A 21 1.92 -16.82 8.17
N TRP A 22 1.94 -17.61 7.10
CA TRP A 22 2.88 -17.48 5.98
C TRP A 22 2.82 -16.09 5.33
N LYS A 23 1.62 -15.61 4.99
CA LYS A 23 1.46 -14.29 4.35
C LYS A 23 2.02 -13.16 5.23
N LYS A 24 1.72 -13.18 6.53
CA LYS A 24 2.24 -12.21 7.51
C LYS A 24 3.76 -12.32 7.65
N THR A 25 4.29 -13.55 7.75
CA THR A 25 5.72 -13.84 7.85
C THR A 25 6.49 -13.36 6.63
N SER A 26 6.07 -13.78 5.43
CA SER A 26 6.68 -13.41 4.15
C SER A 26 6.66 -11.90 3.90
N ALA A 27 5.53 -11.23 4.19
CA ALA A 27 5.41 -9.78 4.04
C ALA A 27 6.33 -9.03 5.03
N TYR A 28 6.42 -9.50 6.28
CA TYR A 28 7.30 -8.90 7.28
C TYR A 28 8.77 -9.05 6.91
N LEU A 29 9.21 -10.26 6.55
CA LEU A 29 10.60 -10.56 6.19
C LEU A 29 11.05 -9.76 4.98
N ARG A 30 10.23 -9.65 3.93
CA ARG A 30 10.57 -8.86 2.73
C ARG A 30 10.74 -7.37 3.03
N SER A 31 9.99 -6.86 4.01
CA SER A 31 9.96 -5.44 4.37
C SER A 31 11.04 -5.05 5.41
N HIS A 32 11.35 -5.93 6.36
CA HIS A 32 12.21 -5.61 7.51
C HIS A 32 13.53 -6.40 7.55
N SER A 33 13.57 -7.60 6.98
CA SER A 33 14.74 -8.49 7.03
C SER A 33 15.46 -8.48 5.68
N TRP A 34 16.28 -7.45 5.46
CA TRP A 34 17.02 -7.28 4.20
C TRP A 34 18.00 -8.44 3.90
N TYR A 35 18.43 -9.16 4.94
CA TYR A 35 19.33 -10.32 4.84
C TYR A 35 18.57 -11.66 4.70
N ALA A 36 17.23 -11.64 4.65
CA ALA A 36 16.46 -12.86 4.43
C ALA A 36 16.76 -13.45 3.05
N ASP A 37 16.75 -14.78 2.96
CA ASP A 37 16.89 -15.52 1.71
C ASP A 37 15.70 -15.22 0.79
N THR A 38 15.90 -14.26 -0.12
CA THR A 38 14.85 -13.77 -1.01
C THR A 38 14.40 -14.86 -1.99
N LEU A 39 15.34 -15.61 -2.58
CA LEU A 39 14.99 -16.71 -3.48
C LEU A 39 14.40 -17.90 -2.72
N GLY A 40 14.85 -18.20 -1.51
CA GLY A 40 14.23 -19.21 -0.65
C GLY A 40 12.77 -18.86 -0.32
N LEU A 41 12.51 -17.59 0.01
CA LEU A 41 11.15 -17.09 0.19
C LEU A 41 10.29 -17.19 -1.07
N ASP A 42 10.86 -16.90 -2.24
CA ASP A 42 10.18 -17.03 -3.54
C ASP A 42 9.86 -18.48 -3.88
N TYR A 43 10.83 -19.37 -3.65
CA TYR A 43 10.71 -20.80 -3.87
C TYR A 43 9.58 -21.38 -3.01
N GLN A 44 9.58 -21.11 -1.70
CA GLN A 44 8.50 -21.59 -0.81
C GLN A 44 7.14 -20.93 -1.13
N SER A 45 7.12 -19.68 -1.62
CA SER A 45 5.87 -19.01 -2.03
C SER A 45 5.19 -19.69 -3.23
N LEU A 46 5.97 -20.34 -4.09
CA LEU A 46 5.49 -21.06 -5.27
C LEU A 46 5.29 -22.56 -4.99
N ARG A 47 5.86 -23.07 -3.89
CA ARG A 47 5.64 -24.41 -3.35
C ARG A 47 4.68 -24.42 -2.17
N ILE A 48 3.81 -23.41 -2.05
CA ILE A 48 3.03 -23.17 -0.83
C ILE A 48 2.18 -24.37 -0.36
N PRO A 49 1.52 -25.16 -1.24
CA PRO A 49 0.66 -26.25 -0.78
C PRO A 49 1.49 -27.32 -0.05
N HIS A 50 2.62 -27.73 -0.65
CA HIS A 50 3.55 -28.66 -0.02
C HIS A 50 4.22 -28.06 1.21
N PHE A 51 4.59 -26.77 1.18
CA PHE A 51 5.19 -26.10 2.34
C PHE A 51 4.25 -26.08 3.56
N ILE A 52 2.95 -25.80 3.36
CA ILE A 52 1.94 -25.88 4.42
C ILE A 52 1.74 -27.32 4.88
N SER A 53 1.66 -28.28 3.95
CA SER A 53 1.55 -29.71 4.28
C SER A 53 2.75 -30.22 5.09
N ASP A 54 3.97 -29.77 4.76
CA ASP A 54 5.20 -30.11 5.50
C ASP A 54 5.10 -29.61 6.95
N ILE A 55 4.58 -28.39 7.18
CA ILE A 55 4.32 -27.85 8.52
C ILE A 55 3.23 -28.66 9.24
N GLN A 56 2.11 -28.95 8.58
CA GLN A 56 1.01 -29.72 9.16
C GLN A 56 1.47 -31.10 9.62
N LYS A 57 2.29 -31.79 8.82
CA LYS A 57 2.91 -33.08 9.19
C LYS A 57 3.79 -32.95 10.42
N ARG A 58 4.64 -31.92 10.50
CA ARG A 58 5.45 -31.65 11.71
C ARG A 58 4.58 -31.36 12.94
N LEU A 59 3.44 -30.67 12.76
CA LEU A 59 2.48 -30.40 13.84
C LEU A 59 1.68 -31.64 14.27
N GLN A 60 1.69 -32.75 13.51
CA GLN A 60 1.07 -34.02 13.94
C GLN A 60 1.84 -34.68 15.09
N ASP A 61 3.13 -34.40 15.22
CA ASP A 61 3.96 -34.78 16.36
C ASP A 61 4.49 -33.53 17.10
N PRO A 62 3.66 -32.86 17.93
CA PRO A 62 4.10 -31.73 18.74
C PRO A 62 5.19 -32.10 19.75
N GLU A 63 5.33 -33.39 20.08
CA GLU A 63 6.31 -33.89 21.05
C GLU A 63 7.72 -33.93 20.50
N GLY A 64 7.87 -34.30 19.24
CA GLY A 64 9.13 -34.28 18.50
C GLY A 64 9.58 -32.91 17.98
N TRP A 65 8.83 -31.82 18.22
CA TRP A 65 9.17 -30.52 17.65
C TRP A 65 10.51 -29.97 18.18
N CYS A 66 11.48 -29.82 17.28
CA CYS A 66 12.77 -29.19 17.55
C CYS A 66 13.03 -28.12 16.48
N PRO A 67 13.21 -26.84 16.86
CA PRO A 67 13.48 -25.78 15.90
C PRO A 67 14.88 -25.92 15.29
N GLU A 68 15.00 -25.50 14.03
CA GLU A 68 16.28 -25.49 13.34
C GLU A 68 17.24 -24.46 13.97
N PRO A 69 18.56 -24.75 14.02
CA PRO A 69 19.54 -23.79 14.53
C PRO A 69 19.54 -22.48 13.75
N ILE A 70 19.52 -21.35 14.46
CA ILE A 70 19.53 -20.01 13.87
C ILE A 70 20.94 -19.58 13.48
N VAL A 71 21.03 -18.86 12.36
CA VAL A 71 22.31 -18.41 11.78
C VAL A 71 22.53 -16.92 12.09
N LEU A 72 23.72 -16.58 12.57
CA LEU A 72 24.07 -15.21 12.99
C LEU A 72 24.45 -14.32 11.79
N VAL A 73 23.83 -13.14 11.72
CA VAL A 73 24.16 -12.05 10.80
C VAL A 73 24.66 -10.83 11.62
N PRO A 74 25.96 -10.49 11.55
CA PRO A 74 26.52 -9.40 12.34
C PRO A 74 26.12 -8.05 11.75
N ALA A 75 25.30 -7.30 12.48
CA ALA A 75 24.84 -5.97 12.07
C ALA A 75 25.54 -4.84 12.84
N PRO A 76 25.98 -3.77 12.17
CA PRO A 76 26.51 -2.60 12.87
C PRO A 76 25.42 -1.90 13.68
N LYS A 77 25.70 -1.57 14.95
CA LYS A 77 24.93 -0.60 15.74
C LYS A 77 25.46 0.81 15.46
N ASN A 78 24.78 1.82 16.01
CA ASN A 78 25.25 3.19 15.97
C ASN A 78 26.62 3.33 16.65
N GLN A 79 27.58 3.88 15.90
CA GLN A 79 28.96 4.05 16.34
C GLN A 79 29.65 5.12 15.50
N GLN A 80 30.61 5.84 16.08
CA GLN A 80 31.34 6.90 15.38
C GLN A 80 32.52 6.35 14.57
N TRP A 81 32.62 6.76 13.31
CA TRP A 81 33.71 6.47 12.38
C TRP A 81 34.36 7.77 11.89
N ARG A 82 35.57 7.67 11.36
CA ARG A 82 36.31 8.81 10.78
C ARG A 82 37.19 8.37 9.62
N PHE A 83 37.50 9.32 8.75
CA PHE A 83 38.61 9.20 7.82
C PHE A 83 39.90 9.69 8.48
N ARG A 84 40.93 8.83 8.49
CA ARG A 84 42.28 9.20 8.94
C ARG A 84 43.31 8.60 7.98
N HIS A 85 44.16 9.42 7.38
CA HIS A 85 45.14 9.01 6.36
C HIS A 85 44.49 8.18 5.23
N GLU A 86 43.39 8.68 4.65
CA GLU A 86 42.60 8.00 3.61
C GLU A 86 42.01 6.63 4.02
N LYS A 87 42.09 6.27 5.31
CA LYS A 87 41.50 5.04 5.84
C LYS A 87 40.25 5.36 6.64
N TRP A 88 39.17 4.64 6.33
CA TRP A 88 37.91 4.70 7.07
C TRP A 88 37.96 3.75 8.28
N GLU A 89 38.00 4.32 9.49
CA GLU A 89 38.21 3.58 10.74
C GLU A 89 37.23 3.98 11.86
N PRO A 90 36.90 3.06 12.79
CA PRO A 90 36.07 3.38 13.95
C PRO A 90 36.82 4.28 14.94
N ARG A 91 36.08 5.10 15.70
CA ARG A 91 36.62 5.80 16.88
C ARG A 91 36.62 4.94 18.14
N GLU A 92 35.65 4.03 18.24
CA GLU A 92 35.40 3.16 19.40
C GLU A 92 35.76 1.70 19.11
N ASN A 93 35.72 0.84 20.15
CA ASN A 93 35.84 -0.60 19.97
C ASN A 93 34.60 -1.17 19.25
N ILE A 94 34.75 -1.57 17.97
CA ILE A 94 33.64 -2.09 17.15
C ILE A 94 33.06 -3.38 17.75
N SER A 95 33.85 -4.19 18.45
CA SER A 95 33.40 -5.50 18.94
C SER A 95 32.17 -5.37 19.83
N ASP A 96 32.05 -4.26 20.56
CA ASP A 96 30.93 -4.01 21.48
C ASP A 96 29.69 -3.42 20.79
N LYS A 97 29.84 -3.02 19.52
CA LYS A 97 28.84 -2.32 18.70
C LYS A 97 28.31 -3.18 17.55
N ILE A 98 28.46 -4.50 17.63
CA ILE A 98 27.82 -5.44 16.70
C ILE A 98 26.57 -6.05 17.35
N ARG A 99 25.49 -6.14 16.57
CA ARG A 99 24.22 -6.75 16.93
C ARG A 99 24.10 -8.13 16.27
N PRO A 100 23.74 -9.18 17.02
CA PRO A 100 23.54 -10.52 16.46
C PRO A 100 22.12 -10.63 15.88
N LEU A 101 21.95 -10.29 14.60
CA LEU A 101 20.70 -10.59 13.91
C LEU A 101 20.63 -12.09 13.64
N ALA A 102 19.41 -12.63 13.58
CA ALA A 102 19.17 -14.05 13.42
C ALA A 102 18.42 -14.33 12.11
N HIS A 103 19.02 -15.17 11.27
CA HIS A 103 18.30 -15.85 10.20
C HIS A 103 17.69 -17.12 10.78
N VAL A 104 16.36 -17.18 10.77
CA VAL A 104 15.54 -18.25 11.36
C VAL A 104 14.90 -19.06 10.23
N ASP A 105 14.70 -20.36 10.42
CA ASP A 105 14.01 -21.20 9.45
C ASP A 105 12.58 -20.69 9.16
N LEU A 106 12.13 -20.87 7.91
CA LEU A 106 10.83 -20.35 7.47
C LEU A 106 9.65 -21.09 8.09
N GLN A 107 9.71 -22.42 8.23
CA GLN A 107 8.61 -23.19 8.80
C GLN A 107 8.42 -22.83 10.27
N ASP A 108 9.52 -22.77 11.02
CA ASP A 108 9.47 -22.47 12.45
C ASP A 108 8.97 -21.03 12.69
N GLN A 109 9.35 -20.06 11.84
CA GLN A 109 8.81 -18.70 11.89
C GLN A 109 7.31 -18.62 11.60
N VAL A 110 6.82 -19.42 10.66
CA VAL A 110 5.38 -19.50 10.34
C VAL A 110 4.60 -20.06 11.52
N VAL A 111 5.10 -21.12 12.16
CA VAL A 111 4.47 -21.68 13.36
C VAL A 111 4.53 -20.69 14.53
N ALA A 112 5.65 -20.01 14.76
CA ALA A 112 5.76 -18.96 15.77
C ALA A 112 4.78 -17.79 15.53
N THR A 113 4.50 -17.46 14.27
CA THR A 113 3.50 -16.46 13.88
C THR A 113 2.06 -16.98 14.08
N ALA A 114 1.81 -18.26 13.80
CA ALA A 114 0.51 -18.89 14.06
C ALA A 114 0.19 -18.97 15.57
N LEU A 115 1.19 -19.30 16.40
CA LEU A 115 1.09 -19.27 17.87
C LEU A 115 0.68 -17.88 18.38
N MET A 116 1.35 -16.84 17.89
CA MET A 116 0.99 -15.45 18.18
C MET A 116 -0.45 -15.14 17.75
N MET A 117 -0.87 -15.56 16.56
CA MET A 117 -2.25 -15.32 16.08
C MET A 117 -3.30 -15.96 16.99
N CYS A 118 -3.05 -17.16 17.52
CA CYS A 118 -3.96 -17.85 18.43
C CYS A 118 -4.03 -17.21 19.83
N LEU A 119 -2.96 -16.53 20.26
CA LEU A 119 -2.89 -15.84 21.55
C LEU A 119 -3.22 -14.33 21.47
N ALA A 120 -3.35 -13.79 20.26
CA ALA A 120 -3.40 -12.35 20.01
C ALA A 120 -4.50 -11.63 20.80
N ASP A 121 -5.73 -12.13 20.73
CA ASP A 121 -6.90 -11.49 21.35
C ASP A 121 -6.75 -11.43 22.89
N ARG A 122 -6.23 -12.49 23.51
CA ARG A 122 -6.02 -12.57 24.96
C ARG A 122 -4.97 -11.57 25.44
N ILE A 123 -3.81 -11.57 24.79
CA ILE A 123 -2.67 -10.75 25.20
C ILE A 123 -2.95 -9.27 24.90
N GLU A 124 -3.48 -8.95 23.73
CA GLU A 124 -3.81 -7.55 23.38
C GLU A 124 -4.87 -6.99 24.33
N THR A 125 -5.91 -7.76 24.65
CA THR A 125 -6.94 -7.35 25.62
C THR A 125 -6.33 -7.08 27.00
N ALA A 126 -5.42 -7.94 27.48
CA ALA A 126 -4.74 -7.75 28.77
C ALA A 126 -3.88 -6.46 28.83
N LEU A 127 -3.27 -6.09 27.70
CA LEU A 127 -2.41 -4.90 27.57
C LEU A 127 -3.18 -3.58 27.31
N GLY A 128 -4.50 -3.63 27.08
CA GLY A 128 -5.37 -2.47 26.87
C GLY A 128 -5.20 -1.78 25.50
N ASP A 129 -6.17 -0.94 25.08
CA ASP A 129 -6.18 -0.35 23.73
C ASP A 129 -5.28 0.89 23.58
N PRO A 130 -4.16 0.83 22.82
CA PRO A 130 -3.26 1.97 22.64
C PRO A 130 -3.87 3.15 21.85
N ARG A 131 -5.10 3.03 21.30
CA ARG A 131 -5.82 4.12 20.61
C ARG A 131 -6.44 5.13 21.55
N LEU A 132 -6.63 4.78 22.82
CA LEU A 132 -7.30 5.67 23.76
C LEU A 132 -6.41 6.88 24.09
N SER A 133 -7.04 8.04 24.26
CA SER A 133 -6.29 9.29 24.47
C SER A 133 -5.53 9.25 25.80
N PRO A 134 -4.23 9.63 25.81
CA PRO A 134 -3.44 9.72 27.04
C PRO A 134 -3.87 10.89 27.94
N ASN A 135 -4.79 11.77 27.52
CA ASN A 135 -5.27 12.88 28.35
C ASN A 135 -6.11 12.42 29.56
N ASP A 136 -6.77 11.27 29.42
CA ASP A 136 -7.61 10.68 30.48
C ASP A 136 -6.78 9.81 31.43
N LYS A 137 -6.85 10.10 32.73
CA LYS A 137 -6.13 9.37 33.78
C LYS A 137 -6.55 7.90 33.87
N ILE A 138 -7.80 7.57 33.56
CA ILE A 138 -8.29 6.18 33.55
C ILE A 138 -7.63 5.40 32.41
N HIS A 139 -7.56 5.98 31.21
CA HIS A 139 -6.88 5.34 30.08
C HIS A 139 -5.39 5.12 30.37
N ARG A 140 -4.69 6.12 30.90
CA ARG A 140 -3.27 6.02 31.27
C ARG A 140 -3.01 4.89 32.27
N ARG A 141 -3.91 4.69 33.23
CA ARG A 141 -3.78 3.62 34.22
C ARG A 141 -3.96 2.22 33.64
N HIS A 142 -4.67 2.07 32.51
CA HIS A 142 -4.92 0.77 31.90
C HIS A 142 -3.97 0.42 30.75
N ILE A 143 -3.30 1.41 30.15
CA ILE A 143 -2.46 1.21 28.96
C ILE A 143 -1.07 1.66 29.31
N LEU A 144 -0.10 0.77 29.45
CA LEU A 144 1.31 1.15 29.68
C LEU A 144 2.19 0.82 28.46
N ALA A 145 1.83 -0.21 27.69
CA ALA A 145 2.59 -0.72 26.56
C ALA A 145 2.14 -0.12 25.21
N TYR A 146 3.04 0.56 24.50
CA TYR A 146 2.79 1.12 23.16
C TYR A 146 3.56 0.40 22.05
N GLY A 147 4.59 -0.36 22.40
CA GLY A 147 5.46 -1.05 21.44
C GLY A 147 4.87 -2.33 20.87
N HIS A 148 5.12 -2.60 19.59
CA HIS A 148 4.80 -3.87 18.91
C HIS A 148 3.36 -4.37 19.10
N ARG A 149 2.39 -3.45 19.12
CA ARG A 149 0.96 -3.75 19.26
C ARG A 149 0.36 -4.28 17.95
N LEU A 150 -0.45 -5.33 18.03
CA LEU A 150 -1.11 -5.96 16.89
C LEU A 150 -2.25 -5.10 16.32
N PHE A 151 -2.56 -5.31 15.04
CA PHE A 151 -3.68 -4.64 14.38
C PHE A 151 -5.01 -5.29 14.79
N CYS A 152 -5.69 -4.66 15.75
CA CYS A 152 -6.93 -5.16 16.36
C CYS A 152 -8.09 -4.15 16.26
N ASP A 153 -9.32 -4.66 16.26
CA ASP A 153 -10.55 -3.90 16.45
C ASP A 153 -10.99 -3.94 17.91
N GLN A 154 -11.68 -2.90 18.37
CA GLN A 154 -12.33 -2.91 19.67
C GLN A 154 -13.76 -3.43 19.52
N LYS A 155 -14.11 -4.47 20.28
CA LYS A 155 -15.47 -5.02 20.35
C LYS A 155 -15.88 -5.12 21.82
N GLY A 156 -16.62 -4.11 22.30
CA GLY A 156 -16.90 -3.97 23.73
C GLY A 156 -15.63 -3.68 24.52
N SER A 157 -15.35 -4.50 25.54
CA SER A 157 -14.12 -4.43 26.35
C SER A 157 -12.94 -5.23 25.78
N GLU A 158 -13.16 -6.05 24.75
CA GLU A 158 -12.14 -6.94 24.19
C GLU A 158 -11.50 -6.36 22.92
N LEU A 159 -10.24 -6.70 22.70
CA LEU A 159 -9.51 -6.41 21.48
C LEU A 159 -9.42 -7.66 20.61
N GLN A 160 -9.94 -7.55 19.39
CA GLN A 160 -9.99 -8.65 18.43
C GLN A 160 -8.96 -8.43 17.32
N HIS A 161 -8.01 -9.35 17.17
CA HIS A 161 -7.04 -9.35 16.08
C HIS A 161 -7.72 -9.73 14.76
N ARG A 162 -7.49 -8.91 13.73
CA ARG A 162 -7.88 -9.26 12.35
C ARG A 162 -6.92 -10.28 11.76
N TRP A 163 -6.97 -11.52 12.24
CA TRP A 163 -6.00 -12.57 11.88
C TRP A 163 -5.99 -12.88 10.37
N GLY A 164 -7.10 -12.74 9.65
CA GLY A 164 -7.12 -12.90 8.19
C GLY A 164 -6.71 -11.67 7.37
N SER A 165 -6.38 -10.54 8.02
CA SER A 165 -5.73 -9.40 7.38
C SER A 165 -4.26 -9.68 7.08
N THR A 166 -3.73 -9.12 6.00
CA THR A 166 -2.28 -9.12 5.74
C THR A 166 -1.51 -8.20 6.68
N LYS A 167 -2.18 -7.22 7.33
CA LYS A 167 -1.55 -6.36 8.33
C LYS A 167 -1.34 -7.16 9.61
N LEU A 168 -0.11 -7.09 10.15
CA LEU A 168 0.28 -7.77 11.38
C LEU A 168 0.28 -6.78 12.56
N TYR A 169 1.28 -5.90 12.60
CA TYR A 169 1.41 -4.85 13.62
C TYR A 169 0.73 -3.55 13.18
N ARG A 170 0.41 -2.70 14.16
CA ARG A 170 -0.01 -1.31 13.92
C ARG A 170 1.13 -0.48 13.36
N GLN A 171 0.80 0.69 12.81
CA GLN A 171 1.81 1.58 12.24
C GLN A 171 2.67 2.19 13.35
N TYR A 172 3.95 1.81 13.36
CA TYR A 172 5.00 2.26 14.30
C TYR A 172 4.89 3.75 14.71
N PHE A 173 4.67 4.63 13.74
CA PHE A 173 4.70 6.08 13.96
C PHE A 173 3.61 6.57 14.92
N GLN A 174 2.39 6.04 14.85
CA GLN A 174 1.26 6.55 15.64
C GLN A 174 1.41 6.23 17.13
N ASP A 175 1.73 4.97 17.44
CA ASP A 175 1.83 4.50 18.81
C ASP A 175 3.12 5.04 19.47
N TYR A 176 4.23 5.10 18.73
CA TYR A 176 5.49 5.69 19.22
C TYR A 176 5.36 7.17 19.56
N GLN A 177 4.62 7.94 18.77
CA GLN A 177 4.38 9.36 19.07
C GLN A 177 3.51 9.58 20.29
N THR A 178 2.47 8.75 20.45
CA THR A 178 1.62 8.79 21.64
C THR A 178 2.43 8.47 22.89
N PHE A 179 3.32 7.48 22.81
CA PHE A 179 4.30 7.17 23.84
C PHE A 179 5.20 8.37 24.19
N LEU A 180 5.79 9.04 23.19
CA LEU A 180 6.66 10.20 23.42
C LEU A 180 5.93 11.37 24.08
N LYS A 181 4.69 11.67 23.66
CA LYS A 181 3.89 12.82 24.13
C LYS A 181 3.33 12.62 25.54
N ARG A 182 3.09 11.37 25.97
CA ARG A 182 2.38 11.05 27.21
C ARG A 182 3.04 11.63 28.46
N SER A 183 4.35 11.47 28.63
CA SER A 183 5.06 11.94 29.84
C SER A 183 4.91 13.45 30.03
N LYS A 184 4.94 14.21 28.93
CA LYS A 184 4.76 15.67 28.94
C LYS A 184 3.33 16.08 29.30
N ILE A 185 2.33 15.43 28.73
CA ILE A 185 0.91 15.67 29.06
C ILE A 185 0.68 15.52 30.57
N VAL A 186 1.28 14.49 31.18
CA VAL A 186 1.14 14.26 32.62
C VAL A 186 1.89 15.31 33.43
N ALA A 187 3.12 15.67 33.04
CA ALA A 187 3.88 16.71 33.71
C ALA A 187 3.14 18.07 33.70
N GLU A 188 2.58 18.46 32.56
CA GLU A 188 1.77 19.69 32.43
C GLU A 188 0.50 19.64 33.31
N GLN A 189 -0.19 18.49 33.34
CA GLN A 189 -1.38 18.31 34.19
C GLN A 189 -1.04 18.40 35.68
N LEU A 190 0.12 17.89 36.11
CA LEU A 190 0.55 17.92 37.50
C LEU A 190 1.05 19.30 37.93
N ALA A 191 1.78 20.01 37.05
CA ALA A 191 2.29 21.35 37.31
C ALA A 191 1.17 22.37 37.56
N ALA A 192 -0.02 22.15 36.99
CA ALA A 192 -1.19 22.99 37.21
C ALA A 192 -1.81 22.85 38.62
N SER A 193 -1.43 21.82 39.40
CA SER A 193 -2.16 21.40 40.61
C SER A 193 -1.57 21.85 41.96
N ASN A 194 -0.28 22.23 42.07
CA ASN A 194 0.34 22.92 43.22
C ASN A 194 1.88 23.06 43.04
N ASN A 195 2.50 23.99 43.79
CA ASN A 195 3.96 24.29 43.76
C ASN A 195 4.79 23.56 44.86
N ASP A 196 4.23 22.60 45.59
CA ASP A 196 4.88 21.99 46.77
C ASP A 196 5.93 20.92 46.42
N PHE A 197 6.03 20.54 45.15
CA PHE A 197 6.92 19.49 44.65
C PHE A 197 7.41 19.85 43.24
N GLU A 198 8.45 19.17 42.80
CA GLU A 198 8.91 19.24 41.41
C GLU A 198 8.61 17.95 40.67
N ILE A 199 8.68 18.01 39.34
CA ILE A 199 8.34 16.90 38.45
C ILE A 199 9.60 16.48 37.70
N ALA A 200 10.01 15.24 37.89
CA ALA A 200 11.07 14.60 37.11
C ALA A 200 10.47 13.70 36.04
N ILE A 201 10.91 13.89 34.80
CA ILE A 201 10.69 12.95 33.69
C ILE A 201 11.94 12.09 33.57
N ILE A 202 11.79 10.78 33.72
CA ILE A 202 12.89 9.81 33.58
C ILE A 202 12.70 9.04 32.28
N GLN A 203 13.75 8.99 31.47
CA GLN A 203 13.84 8.18 30.26
C GLN A 203 14.87 7.08 30.51
N SER A 204 14.49 5.82 30.34
CA SER A 204 15.36 4.66 30.56
C SER A 204 15.21 3.63 29.43
N ASP A 205 16.14 2.69 29.35
CA ASP A 205 16.22 1.70 28.27
C ASP A 205 16.72 0.36 28.87
N PHE A 206 16.32 -0.78 28.31
CA PHE A 206 16.83 -2.09 28.76
C PHE A 206 18.12 -2.49 28.02
N SER A 207 19.12 -2.96 28.77
CA SER A 207 20.39 -3.37 28.17
C SER A 207 20.27 -4.71 27.45
N LYS A 208 20.30 -4.67 26.11
CA LYS A 208 20.26 -5.86 25.23
C LYS A 208 19.07 -6.78 25.51
N PHE A 209 17.89 -6.18 25.72
CA PHE A 209 16.63 -6.85 26.06
C PHE A 209 16.42 -8.20 25.35
N TYR A 210 16.31 -8.19 24.02
CA TYR A 210 16.04 -9.39 23.22
C TYR A 210 17.10 -10.49 23.39
N ASP A 211 18.36 -10.09 23.55
CA ASP A 211 19.48 -11.03 23.67
C ASP A 211 19.51 -11.70 25.06
N ARG A 212 18.88 -11.09 26.07
CA ARG A 212 18.81 -11.61 27.45
C ARG A 212 17.60 -12.51 27.71
N VAL A 213 16.55 -12.47 26.88
CA VAL A 213 15.36 -13.31 27.11
C VAL A 213 15.66 -14.79 26.84
N ARG A 214 15.51 -15.62 27.88
CA ARG A 214 15.73 -17.08 27.83
C ARG A 214 14.42 -17.86 27.65
N PRO A 215 14.45 -19.04 27.00
CA PRO A 215 13.24 -19.82 26.72
C PRO A 215 12.43 -20.16 27.98
N GLN A 216 13.09 -20.57 29.06
CA GLN A 216 12.43 -20.90 30.32
C GLN A 216 11.64 -19.72 30.89
N MET A 217 12.26 -18.53 30.95
CA MET A 217 11.62 -17.33 31.45
C MET A 217 10.39 -16.94 30.60
N LEU A 218 10.49 -17.01 29.27
CA LEU A 218 9.35 -16.70 28.40
C LEU A 218 8.20 -17.71 28.58
N ASN A 219 8.51 -19.00 28.72
CA ASN A 219 7.53 -20.05 28.96
C ASN A 219 6.75 -19.82 30.26
N GLU A 220 7.45 -19.49 31.36
CA GLU A 220 6.81 -19.15 32.64
C GLU A 220 5.80 -18.00 32.49
N LYS A 221 6.10 -16.99 31.66
CA LYS A 221 5.17 -15.88 31.38
C LYS A 221 4.01 -16.32 30.49
N LEU A 222 4.28 -17.12 29.45
CA LEU A 222 3.25 -17.61 28.52
C LEU A 222 2.19 -18.45 29.24
N ARG A 223 2.60 -19.33 30.15
CA ARG A 223 1.67 -20.21 30.90
C ARG A 223 0.66 -19.44 31.75
N LYS A 224 0.91 -18.18 32.08
CA LYS A 224 -0.07 -17.32 32.79
C LYS A 224 -1.30 -16.96 31.94
N PHE A 225 -1.21 -17.10 30.62
CA PHE A 225 -2.32 -16.87 29.69
C PHE A 225 -3.10 -18.14 29.33
N MET A 226 -2.79 -19.27 29.99
CA MET A 226 -3.54 -20.52 29.89
C MET A 226 -4.78 -20.44 30.76
N HIS A 227 -5.96 -20.66 30.18
CA HIS A 227 -7.24 -20.56 30.91
C HIS A 227 -7.80 -21.94 31.29
N SER A 228 -7.51 -22.97 30.49
CA SER A 228 -8.03 -24.33 30.69
C SER A 228 -6.93 -25.40 30.53
N PRO A 229 -7.03 -26.55 31.23
CA PRO A 229 -6.05 -27.64 31.11
C PRO A 229 -5.93 -28.23 29.71
N GLU A 230 -7.01 -28.18 28.90
CA GLU A 230 -7.03 -28.65 27.51
C GLU A 230 -6.03 -27.90 26.60
N GLU A 231 -5.63 -26.69 26.99
CA GLU A 231 -4.68 -25.86 26.26
C GLU A 231 -3.22 -26.24 26.54
N ASP A 232 -2.93 -27.09 27.54
CA ASP A 232 -1.56 -27.40 27.96
C ASP A 232 -0.71 -27.98 26.81
N ALA A 233 -1.32 -28.74 25.90
CA ALA A 233 -0.65 -29.24 24.70
C ALA A 233 -0.15 -28.10 23.78
N PHE A 234 -0.95 -27.03 23.64
CA PHE A 234 -0.58 -25.84 22.87
C PHE A 234 0.60 -25.10 23.52
N PHE A 235 0.55 -24.90 24.84
CA PHE A 235 1.63 -24.20 25.56
C PHE A 235 2.93 -25.01 25.61
N LYS A 236 2.86 -26.34 25.71
CA LYS A 236 4.03 -27.23 25.57
C LYS A 236 4.65 -27.15 24.17
N LEU A 237 3.84 -27.04 23.11
CA LEU A 237 4.36 -26.81 21.77
C LEU A 237 5.02 -25.42 21.66
N ALA A 238 4.39 -24.38 22.21
CA ALA A 238 4.94 -23.02 22.20
C ALA A 238 6.31 -22.94 22.90
N GLU A 239 6.45 -23.64 24.03
CA GLU A 239 7.72 -23.80 24.75
C GLU A 239 8.83 -24.36 23.86
N ARG A 240 8.54 -25.40 23.07
CA ARG A 240 9.51 -26.02 22.15
C ARG A 240 9.83 -25.15 20.94
N VAL A 241 8.82 -24.55 20.32
CA VAL A 241 8.97 -23.70 19.13
C VAL A 241 9.82 -22.46 19.44
N LEU A 242 9.67 -21.88 20.63
CA LEU A 242 10.35 -20.64 21.04
C LEU A 242 11.70 -20.90 21.74
N ALA A 243 12.28 -22.09 21.61
CA ALA A 243 13.57 -22.47 22.20
C ALA A 243 14.68 -22.56 21.15
N TRP A 244 15.20 -21.42 20.70
CA TRP A 244 16.17 -21.37 19.59
C TRP A 244 17.61 -21.57 20.05
N ARG A 245 18.43 -22.19 19.18
CA ARG A 245 19.87 -22.44 19.37
C ARG A 245 20.70 -21.90 18.22
N TRP A 246 21.88 -21.34 18.49
CA TRP A 246 22.76 -20.83 17.43
C TRP A 246 23.51 -21.96 16.70
N THR A 247 23.67 -21.86 15.39
CA THR A 247 24.48 -22.82 14.61
C THR A 247 25.97 -22.75 14.99
N ASP A 248 26.51 -21.56 15.24
CA ASP A 248 27.90 -21.33 15.67
C ASP A 248 27.95 -21.04 17.18
N GLN A 249 27.98 -22.11 17.97
CA GLN A 249 28.02 -22.03 19.44
C GLN A 249 29.23 -21.24 19.94
N ARG A 250 30.40 -21.42 19.32
CA ARG A 250 31.65 -20.73 19.72
C ARG A 250 31.54 -19.23 19.56
N ARG A 251 30.93 -18.77 18.46
CA ARG A 251 30.68 -17.35 18.23
C ARG A 251 29.64 -16.79 19.20
N ALA A 252 28.59 -17.55 19.49
CA ALA A 252 27.59 -17.17 20.49
C ALA A 252 28.21 -17.04 21.90
N GLU A 253 29.03 -18.00 22.32
CA GLU A 253 29.77 -17.95 23.60
C GLU A 253 30.74 -16.76 23.66
N LYS A 254 31.42 -16.44 22.56
CA LYS A 254 32.29 -15.26 22.48
C LYS A 254 31.48 -13.99 22.69
N TYR A 255 30.33 -13.87 22.01
CA TYR A 255 29.41 -12.74 22.18
C TYR A 255 28.89 -12.64 23.62
N ALA A 256 28.52 -13.79 24.20
CA ALA A 256 28.06 -13.91 25.58
C ALA A 256 29.07 -13.36 26.59
N LYS A 257 30.34 -13.79 26.46
CA LYS A 257 31.46 -13.34 27.30
C LYS A 257 31.78 -11.86 27.11
N GLN A 258 31.72 -11.35 25.88
CA GLN A 258 31.97 -9.93 25.59
C GLN A 258 30.90 -9.01 26.20
N HIS A 259 29.69 -9.52 26.41
CA HIS A 259 28.53 -8.70 26.78
C HIS A 259 27.90 -9.04 28.11
N ASN A 260 28.50 -9.94 28.88
CA ASN A 260 28.01 -10.45 30.17
C ASN A 260 26.55 -10.93 30.06
N ILE A 261 26.31 -11.80 29.09
CA ILE A 261 24.99 -12.41 28.85
C ILE A 261 25.11 -13.91 29.19
N PRO A 262 24.43 -14.40 30.23
CA PRO A 262 24.46 -15.82 30.56
C PRO A 262 23.70 -16.65 29.51
N ASP A 263 24.20 -17.87 29.28
CA ASP A 263 23.57 -18.92 28.47
C ASP A 263 23.05 -18.51 27.09
N PHE A 264 23.75 -17.58 26.42
CA PHE A 264 23.37 -17.10 25.08
C PHE A 264 23.49 -18.16 23.97
N GLY A 265 23.89 -19.39 24.30
CA GLY A 265 23.71 -20.54 23.40
C GLY A 265 22.23 -20.80 23.06
N PHE A 266 21.31 -20.39 23.95
CA PHE A 266 19.87 -20.43 23.75
C PHE A 266 19.24 -19.03 23.82
N VAL A 267 18.26 -18.76 22.97
CA VAL A 267 17.53 -17.49 22.94
C VAL A 267 16.05 -17.73 22.65
N ALA A 268 15.18 -16.98 23.31
CA ALA A 268 13.73 -17.08 23.06
C ALA A 268 13.25 -16.11 21.97
N LEU A 269 13.83 -14.90 21.96
CA LEU A 269 13.42 -13.80 21.08
C LEU A 269 14.58 -13.39 20.16
N PRO A 270 15.02 -14.25 19.21
CA PRO A 270 16.10 -13.91 18.31
C PRO A 270 15.76 -12.67 17.47
N GLN A 271 16.72 -11.74 17.35
CA GLN A 271 16.52 -10.48 16.64
C GLN A 271 16.41 -10.70 15.13
N GLY A 272 15.19 -10.76 14.63
CA GLY A 272 14.87 -11.14 13.25
C GLY A 272 13.58 -11.95 13.13
N LEU A 273 13.15 -12.57 14.24
CA LEU A 273 11.88 -13.29 14.33
C LEU A 273 10.67 -12.33 14.23
N VAL A 274 9.71 -12.69 13.39
CA VAL A 274 8.51 -11.88 13.09
C VAL A 274 7.64 -11.63 14.32
N SER A 275 7.44 -12.64 15.15
CA SER A 275 6.62 -12.58 16.37
C SER A 275 7.38 -12.11 17.61
N ALA A 276 8.68 -11.79 17.51
CA ALA A 276 9.49 -11.41 18.67
C ALA A 276 8.96 -10.17 19.41
N GLY A 277 8.47 -9.17 18.68
CA GLY A 277 7.90 -7.97 19.28
C GLY A 277 6.64 -8.23 20.10
N PHE A 278 5.78 -9.16 19.65
CA PHE A 278 4.60 -9.58 20.40
C PHE A 278 4.99 -10.33 21.69
N PHE A 279 5.89 -11.31 21.58
CA PHE A 279 6.34 -12.08 22.75
C PHE A 279 7.22 -11.27 23.70
N ALA A 280 7.83 -10.17 23.25
CA ALA A 280 8.48 -9.21 24.13
C ALA A 280 7.49 -8.56 25.11
N ASN A 281 6.28 -8.21 24.64
CA ASN A 281 5.23 -7.69 25.52
C ASN A 281 4.74 -8.75 26.51
N VAL A 282 4.67 -10.02 26.10
CA VAL A 282 4.35 -11.14 27.02
C VAL A 282 5.39 -11.25 28.14
N MET A 283 6.67 -11.12 27.78
CA MET A 283 7.75 -11.19 28.76
C MET A 283 7.62 -10.06 29.80
N LEU A 284 7.24 -8.87 29.35
CA LEU A 284 7.04 -7.69 30.21
C LEU A 284 5.67 -7.61 30.89
N ALA A 285 4.80 -8.62 30.77
CA ALA A 285 3.44 -8.54 31.31
C ALA A 285 3.41 -8.42 32.85
N ASP A 286 4.29 -9.16 33.55
CA ASP A 286 4.39 -9.05 35.01
C ASP A 286 4.98 -7.71 35.44
N PHE A 287 6.02 -7.27 34.74
CA PHE A 287 6.65 -5.96 34.95
C PHE A 287 5.61 -4.84 34.78
N GLU A 288 4.80 -4.90 33.74
CA GLU A 288 3.71 -3.97 33.46
C GLU A 288 2.68 -3.94 34.60
N SER A 289 2.25 -5.11 35.07
CA SER A 289 1.27 -5.22 36.17
C SER A 289 1.79 -4.57 37.46
N VAL A 290 3.06 -4.80 37.83
CA VAL A 290 3.65 -4.20 39.04
C VAL A 290 3.91 -2.70 38.85
N LEU A 291 4.33 -2.26 37.66
CA LEU A 291 4.47 -0.84 37.31
C LEU A 291 3.12 -0.11 37.45
N ARG A 292 2.03 -0.73 36.97
CA ARG A 292 0.66 -0.24 37.08
C ARG A 292 0.21 -0.12 38.54
N GLN A 293 0.56 -1.09 39.38
CA GLN A 293 0.23 -1.08 40.82
C GLN A 293 1.04 -0.05 41.62
N SER A 294 2.22 0.33 41.12
CA SER A 294 3.11 1.31 41.74
C SER A 294 2.71 2.77 41.46
N GLN A 295 1.80 3.02 40.50
CA GLN A 295 1.30 4.37 40.22
C GLN A 295 0.54 4.96 41.42
N GLY A 296 0.90 6.17 41.80
CA GLY A 296 0.44 6.90 42.97
C GLY A 296 1.10 6.50 44.30
N ARG A 297 2.21 5.75 44.26
CA ARG A 297 2.93 5.27 45.46
C ARG A 297 4.40 5.69 45.44
N ALA A 298 5.04 5.64 46.61
CA ALA A 298 6.47 5.85 46.76
C ALA A 298 7.30 4.76 46.04
N LEU A 299 8.48 5.13 45.50
CA LEU A 299 9.38 4.22 44.79
C LEU A 299 10.17 3.33 45.76
N GLY A 300 9.60 2.17 46.11
CA GLY A 300 10.25 1.22 47.02
C GLY A 300 10.42 1.81 48.41
N ASN A 301 11.66 1.85 48.91
CA ASN A 301 12.00 2.46 50.21
C ASN A 301 12.19 3.99 50.15
N ASN A 302 12.05 4.61 48.97
CA ASN A 302 12.21 6.06 48.82
C ASN A 302 10.88 6.77 49.04
N GLU A 303 10.55 7.12 50.28
CA GLU A 303 9.30 7.83 50.62
C GLU A 303 9.17 9.20 49.91
N ASP A 304 10.30 9.78 49.50
CA ASP A 304 10.37 11.10 48.86
C ASP A 304 10.01 11.10 47.35
N LEU A 305 9.99 9.93 46.69
CA LEU A 305 9.80 9.80 45.24
C LEU A 305 8.48 9.12 44.92
N ILE A 306 7.50 9.85 44.38
CA ILE A 306 6.16 9.30 44.07
C ILE A 306 6.00 9.11 42.57
N LEU A 307 5.73 7.87 42.13
CA LEU A 307 5.46 7.56 40.73
C LEU A 307 4.05 8.02 40.34
N GLU A 308 3.91 8.99 39.43
CA GLU A 308 2.59 9.45 38.98
C GLU A 308 2.13 8.79 37.68
N ASP A 309 3.06 8.54 36.75
CA ASP A 309 2.75 7.89 35.47
C ASP A 309 3.93 7.10 34.94
N ALA A 310 3.63 6.07 34.15
CA ALA A 310 4.64 5.25 33.51
C ALA A 310 4.12 4.68 32.18
N CYS A 311 5.00 4.61 31.19
CA CYS A 311 4.72 3.96 29.91
C CYS A 311 6.01 3.41 29.27
N PHE A 312 5.87 2.45 28.36
CA PHE A 312 7.01 1.87 27.67
C PHE A 312 6.71 1.48 26.21
N TYR A 313 7.75 1.51 25.39
CA TYR A 313 7.79 1.03 24.01
C TYR A 313 8.76 -0.16 23.93
N VAL A 314 8.35 -1.28 24.53
CA VAL A 314 9.17 -2.47 24.78
C VAL A 314 10.41 -2.17 25.64
N ASP A 315 11.54 -1.80 25.04
CA ASP A 315 12.79 -1.55 25.76
C ASP A 315 12.94 -0.11 26.25
N ASP A 316 12.27 0.86 25.63
CA ASP A 316 12.29 2.29 26.00
C ASP A 316 11.19 2.58 27.05
N ILE A 317 11.56 3.11 28.22
CA ILE A 317 10.67 3.37 29.36
C ILE A 317 10.65 4.86 29.67
N ARG A 318 9.46 5.39 29.94
CA ARG A 318 9.27 6.76 30.44
C ARG A 318 8.49 6.75 31.75
N LEU A 319 9.01 7.45 32.75
CA LEU A 319 8.39 7.62 34.06
C LEU A 319 8.20 9.11 34.35
N VAL A 320 7.12 9.44 35.05
CA VAL A 320 6.87 10.77 35.61
C VAL A 320 6.79 10.63 37.12
N VAL A 321 7.69 11.30 37.84
CA VAL A 321 7.88 11.14 39.27
C VAL A 321 7.82 12.51 39.95
N LYS A 322 7.11 12.60 41.08
CA LYS A 322 7.18 13.77 41.96
C LYS A 322 8.40 13.64 42.86
N ILE A 323 9.17 14.73 42.94
CA ILE A 323 10.40 14.82 43.72
C ILE A 323 10.32 16.01 44.69
N PRO A 324 11.05 15.98 45.82
CA PRO A 324 11.17 17.14 46.70
C PRO A 324 11.89 18.29 46.00
N ILE A 325 11.48 19.52 46.33
CA ILE A 325 12.19 20.72 45.89
C ILE A 325 13.62 20.68 46.45
N GLY A 326 14.59 21.00 45.60
CA GLY A 326 16.04 20.95 45.85
C GLY A 326 16.75 19.67 45.41
N LEU A 327 16.05 18.57 45.06
CA LEU A 327 16.72 17.27 44.82
C LEU A 327 17.52 17.26 43.51
N GLU A 328 18.76 16.75 43.53
CA GLU A 328 19.66 16.70 42.37
C GLU A 328 19.26 15.59 41.36
N GLU A 329 19.42 15.87 40.07
CA GLU A 329 19.03 14.94 38.98
C GLU A 329 19.77 13.59 39.06
N GLU A 330 21.04 13.60 39.44
CA GLU A 330 21.84 12.36 39.55
C GLU A 330 21.40 11.51 40.75
N GLU A 331 20.92 12.13 41.84
CA GLU A 331 20.38 11.40 42.99
C GLU A 331 19.06 10.71 42.63
N VAL A 332 18.17 11.42 41.92
CA VAL A 332 16.93 10.84 41.36
C VAL A 332 17.27 9.67 40.45
N LYS A 333 18.26 9.83 39.57
CA LYS A 333 18.69 8.79 38.63
C LYS A 333 19.12 7.51 39.35
N VAL A 334 19.97 7.61 40.37
CA VAL A 334 20.45 6.43 41.13
C VAL A 334 19.29 5.72 41.84
N LYS A 335 18.42 6.46 42.52
CA LYS A 335 17.25 5.90 43.22
C LYS A 335 16.28 5.20 42.28
N VAL A 336 16.03 5.78 41.09
CA VAL A 336 15.14 5.19 40.08
C VAL A 336 15.77 3.97 39.41
N LEU A 337 17.08 3.99 39.13
CA LEU A 337 17.80 2.85 38.57
C LEU A 337 17.76 1.64 39.51
N ASP A 338 18.04 1.85 40.80
CA ASP A 338 17.98 0.79 41.81
C ASP A 338 16.55 0.23 41.94
N TRP A 339 15.53 1.10 41.97
CA TRP A 339 14.14 0.66 41.99
C TRP A 339 13.74 -0.13 40.75
N LEU A 340 14.09 0.34 39.54
CA LEU A 340 13.79 -0.36 38.29
C LEU A 340 14.51 -1.71 38.22
N GLN A 341 15.76 -1.79 38.66
CA GLN A 341 16.51 -3.05 38.68
C GLN A 341 15.91 -4.03 39.68
N ASN A 342 15.57 -3.59 40.89
CA ASN A 342 14.87 -4.42 41.89
C ASN A 342 13.53 -4.95 41.35
N LEU A 343 12.79 -4.11 40.60
CA LEU A 343 11.56 -4.51 39.96
C LEU A 343 11.78 -5.58 38.87
N LEU A 344 12.83 -5.44 38.07
CA LEU A 344 13.23 -6.45 37.08
C LEU A 344 13.68 -7.75 37.73
N ASP A 345 14.42 -7.69 38.83
CA ASP A 345 14.91 -8.90 39.52
C ASP A 345 13.74 -9.73 40.08
N GLN A 346 12.64 -9.08 40.48
CA GLN A 346 11.41 -9.73 40.93
C GLN A 346 10.54 -10.26 39.78
N THR A 347 10.46 -9.52 38.66
CA THR A 347 9.48 -9.79 37.60
C THR A 347 10.08 -10.49 36.38
N ALA A 348 11.34 -10.26 36.05
CA ALA A 348 12.04 -10.75 34.87
C ALA A 348 13.55 -10.90 35.11
N HIS A 349 13.91 -11.84 36.00
CA HIS A 349 15.28 -12.10 36.42
C HIS A 349 16.26 -12.26 35.24
N GLY A 350 17.36 -11.49 35.27
CA GLY A 350 18.42 -11.50 34.26
C GLY A 350 18.36 -10.37 33.23
N LEU A 351 17.26 -9.61 33.18
CA LEU A 351 17.21 -8.32 32.49
C LEU A 351 17.92 -7.24 33.30
N LEU A 352 18.52 -6.28 32.59
CA LEU A 352 19.24 -5.17 33.21
C LEU A 352 18.77 -3.83 32.64
N VAL A 353 18.72 -2.82 33.50
CA VAL A 353 18.51 -1.42 33.09
C VAL A 353 19.82 -0.87 32.48
N GLU A 354 19.71 -0.05 31.43
CA GLU A 354 20.86 0.59 30.80
C GLU A 354 21.16 1.95 31.44
N GLU A 355 22.11 1.94 32.38
CA GLU A 355 22.51 3.12 33.16
C GLU A 355 22.98 4.28 32.27
N THR A 356 23.74 3.98 31.22
CA THR A 356 24.33 5.01 30.33
C THR A 356 23.31 5.75 29.48
N LYS A 357 22.16 5.12 29.23
CA LYS A 357 21.05 5.71 28.46
C LYS A 357 19.99 6.34 29.36
N THR A 358 20.06 6.11 30.67
CA THR A 358 19.05 6.63 31.59
C THR A 358 19.31 8.11 31.85
N GLN A 359 18.30 8.94 31.55
CA GLN A 359 18.34 10.40 31.66
C GLN A 359 17.20 10.87 32.55
N VAL A 360 17.49 11.85 33.40
CA VAL A 360 16.51 12.52 34.26
C VAL A 360 16.47 13.99 33.84
N THR A 361 15.27 14.53 33.68
CA THR A 361 15.05 15.94 33.39
C THR A 361 14.00 16.48 34.35
N VAL A 362 14.30 17.54 35.09
CA VAL A 362 13.36 18.19 36.02
C VAL A 362 12.73 19.42 35.38
N GLU A 363 11.40 19.43 35.32
CA GLU A 363 10.61 20.53 34.77
C GLU A 363 10.88 21.84 35.54
N GLY A 364 11.13 22.94 34.81
CA GLY A 364 11.38 24.27 35.39
C GLY A 364 12.82 24.54 35.84
N ARG A 365 13.71 23.53 35.92
CA ARG A 365 15.14 23.67 36.25
C ARG A 365 16.08 23.68 35.05
N GLU A 366 15.51 23.61 33.85
CA GLU A 366 16.25 23.40 32.63
C GLU A 366 17.26 24.53 32.35
N ARG A 367 18.56 24.22 32.39
CA ARG A 367 19.60 24.98 31.63
C ARG A 367 19.56 24.65 30.12
N ARG A 368 18.75 23.67 29.72
CA ARG A 368 18.65 23.10 28.38
C ARG A 368 17.18 22.94 28.00
N PHE A 369 16.68 23.71 27.05
CA PHE A 369 15.29 23.60 26.59
C PHE A 369 15.11 22.41 25.64
N LEU A 370 14.03 21.63 25.80
CA LEU A 370 13.69 20.55 24.87
C LEU A 370 13.20 21.12 23.52
N VAL A 371 13.81 20.69 22.42
CA VAL A 371 13.38 21.04 21.06
C VAL A 371 12.42 19.98 20.55
N GLU A 372 11.17 20.37 20.27
CA GLU A 372 10.08 19.50 19.84
C GLU A 372 10.21 19.09 18.36
N GLN A 373 11.28 18.38 18.02
CA GLN A 373 11.52 17.88 16.66
C GLN A 373 10.45 16.91 16.23
N SER A 374 9.83 16.17 17.16
CA SER A 374 8.66 15.34 16.86
C SER A 374 7.48 16.13 16.27
N LYS A 375 7.22 17.36 16.75
CA LYS A 375 6.16 18.23 16.21
C LYS A 375 6.51 18.80 14.83
N ILE A 376 7.79 19.12 14.59
CA ILE A 376 8.25 19.54 13.26
C ILE A 376 8.14 18.38 12.27
N ALA A 377 8.56 17.18 12.67
CA ALA A 377 8.39 15.96 11.90
C ALA A 377 6.91 15.66 11.62
N ASP A 378 6.00 15.89 12.58
CA ASP A 378 4.55 15.78 12.38
C ASP A 378 4.02 16.75 11.31
N ARG A 379 4.47 18.00 11.36
CA ARG A 379 4.11 19.01 10.36
C ARG A 379 4.61 18.62 8.98
N ILE A 380 5.89 18.21 8.85
CA ILE A 380 6.47 17.73 7.59
C ILE A 380 5.74 16.48 7.09
N GLN A 381 5.48 15.50 7.97
CA GLN A 381 4.77 14.27 7.62
C GLN A 381 3.37 14.58 7.08
N SER A 382 2.66 15.50 7.73
CA SER A 382 1.30 15.92 7.33
C SER A 382 1.34 16.67 6.00
N ALA A 383 2.29 17.59 5.81
CA ALA A 383 2.48 18.33 4.57
C ALA A 383 2.84 17.41 3.39
N VAL A 384 3.81 16.50 3.55
CA VAL A 384 4.21 15.51 2.52
C VAL A 384 3.08 14.53 2.17
N SER A 385 2.15 14.30 3.10
CA SER A 385 1.01 13.41 2.89
C SER A 385 -0.24 14.13 2.35
N GLY A 386 -0.22 15.47 2.31
CA GLY A 386 -1.31 16.33 1.86
C GLY A 386 -1.33 16.55 0.33
N PRO A 387 -2.18 17.48 -0.15
CA PRO A 387 -2.14 17.92 -1.54
C PRO A 387 -0.77 18.52 -1.84
N PHE A 388 -0.20 18.13 -2.97
CA PHE A 388 1.17 18.43 -3.35
C PHE A 388 1.15 19.41 -4.52
N ASP A 389 1.69 20.61 -4.34
CA ASP A 389 1.87 21.61 -5.38
C ASP A 389 3.34 22.06 -5.46
N MET A 390 3.65 22.92 -6.44
CA MET A 390 5.03 23.33 -6.70
C MET A 390 5.62 24.19 -5.58
N LEU A 391 4.84 25.16 -5.06
CA LEU A 391 5.30 26.09 -4.04
C LEU A 391 5.43 25.42 -2.67
N HIS A 392 4.39 24.72 -2.19
CA HIS A 392 4.46 23.95 -0.96
C HIS A 392 5.49 22.83 -1.08
N GLY A 393 5.69 22.22 -2.25
CA GLY A 393 6.73 21.24 -2.49
C GLY A 393 8.14 21.81 -2.24
N ALA A 394 8.43 23.00 -2.77
CA ALA A 394 9.70 23.69 -2.56
C ALA A 394 9.91 24.07 -1.09
N ASP A 395 8.88 24.58 -0.42
CA ASP A 395 8.91 24.90 1.02
C ASP A 395 9.14 23.66 1.87
N ILE A 396 8.52 22.53 1.53
CA ILE A 396 8.71 21.25 2.20
C ILE A 396 10.15 20.75 2.04
N ILE A 397 10.76 20.90 0.86
CA ILE A 397 12.19 20.56 0.65
C ILE A 397 13.05 21.40 1.59
N GLY A 398 12.85 22.73 1.61
CA GLY A 398 13.57 23.63 2.52
C GLY A 398 13.35 23.30 4.00
N ALA A 399 12.12 22.94 4.39
CA ALA A 399 11.79 22.53 5.75
C ALA A 399 12.46 21.20 6.15
N ILE A 400 12.56 20.24 5.22
CA ILE A 400 13.26 18.96 5.46
C ILE A 400 14.77 19.19 5.60
N GLU A 401 15.37 20.01 4.73
CA GLU A 401 16.79 20.38 4.80
C GLU A 401 17.09 21.11 6.12
N GLY A 402 16.25 22.10 6.47
CA GLY A 402 16.35 22.84 7.73
C GLY A 402 16.19 21.94 8.96
N PHE A 403 15.22 21.02 8.94
CA PHE A 403 15.03 20.01 9.99
C PHE A 403 16.28 19.14 10.16
N PHE A 404 16.85 18.65 9.06
CA PHE A 404 18.04 17.81 9.06
C PHE A 404 19.28 18.53 9.62
N HIS A 405 19.53 19.77 9.20
CA HIS A 405 20.64 20.58 9.73
C HIS A 405 20.45 20.99 11.19
N THR A 406 19.22 21.30 11.58
CA THR A 406 18.87 21.65 12.96
C THR A 406 19.16 20.47 13.89
N GLN A 407 18.79 19.25 13.49
CA GLN A 407 19.13 18.06 14.27
C GLN A 407 20.65 17.93 14.45
N LYS A 408 21.45 18.01 13.39
CA LYS A 408 22.93 17.90 13.49
C LYS A 408 23.55 18.89 14.47
N ARG A 409 23.05 20.14 14.51
CA ARG A 409 23.53 21.17 15.45
C ARG A 409 23.32 20.76 16.91
N TYR A 410 22.21 20.10 17.23
CA TYR A 410 21.93 19.62 18.58
C TYR A 410 22.58 18.25 18.88
N SER A 411 22.81 17.42 17.87
CA SER A 411 23.48 16.11 18.00
C SER A 411 24.98 16.20 18.23
N THR A 412 25.62 17.28 17.76
CA THR A 412 27.04 17.50 17.98
C THR A 412 27.21 17.74 19.48
N LYS A 413 27.56 16.69 20.23
CA LYS A 413 28.10 16.81 21.58
C LYS A 413 29.29 17.76 21.46
N GLN A 414 29.07 19.05 21.68
CA GLN A 414 30.14 19.95 22.02
C GLN A 414 30.63 19.44 23.37
N THR A 415 31.64 18.56 23.34
CA THR A 415 32.49 18.37 24.50
C THR A 415 32.96 19.76 24.90
N PRO A 416 32.73 20.21 26.14
CA PRO A 416 33.09 21.55 26.58
C PRO A 416 34.59 21.87 26.36
N GLU A 417 35.40 20.84 26.13
CA GLU A 417 36.85 20.91 26.02
C GLU A 417 37.39 21.32 24.65
N GLU A 418 36.64 21.21 23.54
CA GLU A 418 37.23 21.49 22.21
C GLU A 418 37.09 22.94 21.71
N ASN A 419 36.33 23.83 22.38
CA ASN A 419 36.24 25.24 21.96
C ASN A 419 35.86 26.28 23.04
N GLY A 420 35.81 25.95 24.34
CA GLY A 420 35.67 26.94 25.43
C GLY A 420 34.39 27.81 25.40
N ARG A 421 33.43 27.52 24.53
CA ARG A 421 32.13 28.20 24.46
C ARG A 421 31.04 27.27 24.98
N THR A 422 30.78 27.33 26.27
CA THR A 422 29.51 26.87 26.82
C THR A 422 28.41 27.79 26.29
N GLY A 423 27.68 27.36 25.26
CA GLY A 423 26.51 28.11 24.80
C GLY A 423 25.54 28.33 25.96
N LEU A 424 25.10 29.57 26.16
CA LEU A 424 24.11 29.98 27.19
C LEU A 424 22.77 29.22 27.06
N LEU A 425 22.49 28.66 25.87
CA LEU A 425 21.24 28.02 25.47
C LEU A 425 21.57 26.74 24.67
N VAL A 426 21.62 25.57 25.33
CA VAL A 426 21.86 24.27 24.66
C VAL A 426 20.55 23.50 24.60
N GLY A 427 19.94 23.39 23.42
CA GLY A 427 18.71 22.61 23.23
C GLY A 427 18.97 21.11 23.15
N THR A 428 18.08 20.29 23.69
CA THR A 428 18.13 18.81 23.57
C THR A 428 16.95 18.33 22.72
N SER A 429 17.17 17.44 21.75
CA SER A 429 16.09 16.95 20.86
C SER A 429 15.26 15.86 21.55
N ASP A 430 13.93 15.91 21.38
CA ASP A 430 13.01 14.87 21.87
C ASP A 430 13.03 13.57 21.05
N MET A 431 13.73 13.58 19.90
CA MET A 431 13.84 12.46 18.98
C MET A 431 15.30 12.06 18.76
N ARG A 432 15.58 10.74 18.76
CA ARG A 432 16.92 10.19 18.49
C ARG A 432 17.40 10.58 17.08
N ASP A 433 18.68 10.95 16.96
CA ASP A 433 19.30 11.48 15.74
C ASP A 433 19.13 10.59 14.50
N ASP A 434 19.38 9.29 14.64
CA ASP A 434 19.27 8.37 13.50
C ASP A 434 17.84 8.22 12.99
N THR A 435 16.86 8.34 13.90
CA THR A 435 15.44 8.32 13.54
C THR A 435 15.08 9.58 12.77
N ALA A 436 15.57 10.74 13.20
CA ALA A 436 15.40 12.02 12.50
C ALA A 436 16.02 11.98 11.09
N ALA A 437 17.27 11.53 10.97
CA ALA A 437 17.98 11.45 9.71
C ALA A 437 17.27 10.53 8.71
N ARG A 438 16.84 9.33 9.15
CA ARG A 438 16.09 8.38 8.31
C ARG A 438 14.73 8.94 7.88
N PHE A 439 14.06 9.66 8.78
CA PHE A 439 12.82 10.35 8.47
C PHE A 439 13.04 11.41 7.39
N ALA A 440 13.99 12.34 7.60
CA ALA A 440 14.32 13.39 6.65
C ALA A 440 14.69 12.82 5.27
N ALA A 441 15.60 11.83 5.22
CA ALA A 441 16.01 11.17 3.98
C ALA A 441 14.82 10.56 3.22
N GLY A 442 13.98 9.79 3.91
CA GLY A 442 12.81 9.15 3.31
C GLY A 442 11.75 10.15 2.81
N LYS A 443 11.58 11.28 3.52
CA LYS A 443 10.68 12.36 3.11
C LYS A 443 11.21 13.14 1.94
N PHE A 444 12.48 13.52 1.97
CA PHE A 444 13.14 14.22 0.87
C PHE A 444 12.99 13.43 -0.43
N ARG A 445 13.33 12.13 -0.43
CA ARG A 445 13.17 11.27 -1.62
C ARG A 445 11.77 11.30 -2.18
N ARG A 446 10.75 11.20 -1.32
CA ARG A 446 9.35 11.19 -1.74
C ARG A 446 8.93 12.54 -2.29
N THR A 447 9.22 13.63 -1.59
CA THR A 447 8.93 15.00 -2.01
C THR A 447 9.63 15.32 -3.34
N PHE A 448 10.92 14.99 -3.47
CA PHE A 448 11.70 15.19 -4.70
C PHE A 448 11.06 14.49 -5.90
N ARG A 449 10.73 13.20 -5.78
CA ARG A 449 10.11 12.42 -6.87
C ARG A 449 8.71 12.91 -7.24
N SER A 450 7.99 13.52 -6.31
CA SER A 450 6.67 14.10 -6.57
C SER A 450 6.76 15.53 -7.14
N LEU A 451 7.76 16.31 -6.74
CA LEU A 451 7.94 17.70 -7.16
C LEU A 451 8.58 17.82 -8.53
N ARG A 452 9.63 17.05 -8.77
CA ARG A 452 10.46 17.21 -9.98
C ARG A 452 9.66 17.14 -11.29
N PRO A 453 8.70 16.19 -11.47
CA PRO A 453 7.90 16.13 -12.70
C PRO A 453 6.96 17.33 -12.89
N LEU A 454 6.71 18.13 -11.83
CA LEU A 454 5.83 19.31 -11.88
C LEU A 454 6.56 20.58 -12.30
N LEU A 455 7.89 20.63 -12.12
CA LEU A 455 8.69 21.82 -12.37
C LEU A 455 9.06 21.96 -13.86
N GLY A 456 9.12 23.19 -14.37
CA GLY A 456 9.62 23.46 -15.71
C GLY A 456 11.15 23.36 -15.80
N GLY A 457 11.67 23.01 -16.98
CA GLY A 457 13.06 23.29 -17.32
C GLY A 457 13.27 24.80 -17.43
N VAL A 458 14.43 25.31 -17.00
CA VAL A 458 14.78 26.72 -17.23
C VAL A 458 14.72 26.97 -18.73
N ARG A 459 13.81 27.85 -19.18
CA ARG A 459 13.77 28.25 -20.58
C ARG A 459 15.08 28.97 -20.89
N ALA A 460 15.79 28.52 -21.92
CA ALA A 460 17.00 29.19 -22.41
C ALA A 460 16.74 30.64 -22.91
N CYS A 461 15.48 31.08 -22.90
CA CYS A 461 15.05 32.42 -23.31
C CYS A 461 15.15 33.49 -22.20
N ASP A 462 15.33 33.11 -20.92
CA ASP A 462 15.39 34.09 -19.81
C ASP A 462 16.83 34.56 -19.49
N ILE A 463 17.84 34.03 -20.18
CA ILE A 463 19.26 34.41 -19.98
C ILE A 463 19.73 35.39 -21.07
N SER A 464 19.00 35.52 -22.20
CA SER A 464 19.42 36.35 -23.33
C SER A 464 18.94 37.81 -23.30
N SER A 465 18.47 38.33 -22.16
CA SER A 465 18.12 39.75 -22.01
C SER A 465 18.87 40.47 -20.89
N ILE A 466 20.03 39.93 -20.48
CA ILE A 466 21.01 40.68 -19.69
C ILE A 466 22.19 40.99 -20.62
N ASP A 467 21.91 41.80 -21.64
CA ASP A 467 22.95 42.59 -22.30
C ASP A 467 22.62 44.07 -22.05
N ASP A 468 23.64 44.79 -21.62
CA ASP A 468 23.63 46.15 -21.12
C ASP A 468 22.91 47.14 -22.04
N GLN A 469 21.87 47.84 -21.54
CA GLN A 469 21.72 49.32 -21.55
C GLN A 469 20.28 49.78 -21.22
N ALA A 470 20.20 50.66 -20.21
CA ALA A 470 19.25 51.78 -20.03
C ALA A 470 17.74 51.49 -19.86
N HIS A 471 17.24 51.56 -18.63
CA HIS A 471 16.42 52.66 -18.07
C HIS A 471 15.69 52.21 -16.79
N GLU A 472 15.77 53.06 -15.77
CA GLU A 472 14.95 53.01 -14.55
C GLU A 472 13.46 53.28 -14.86
N GLU A 473 12.58 52.78 -13.98
CA GLU A 473 11.12 52.96 -13.92
C GLU A 473 10.26 52.01 -14.77
N ASP A 474 9.80 50.88 -14.21
CA ASP A 474 8.43 50.74 -13.66
C ASP A 474 8.24 49.32 -13.08
N GLY A 475 7.42 49.21 -12.04
CA GLY A 475 7.27 48.03 -11.20
C GLY A 475 6.59 46.84 -11.90
N GLY A 476 7.29 45.71 -11.92
CA GLY A 476 6.75 44.42 -12.36
C GLY A 476 7.61 43.25 -11.92
N VAL A 477 7.85 43.09 -10.61
CA VAL A 477 8.51 41.90 -10.07
C VAL A 477 7.60 40.69 -10.30
N LEU A 478 7.86 39.93 -11.37
CA LEU A 478 7.16 38.70 -11.69
C LEU A 478 7.32 37.66 -10.56
N PRO A 479 6.32 36.81 -10.29
CA PRO A 479 6.37 35.73 -9.29
C PRO A 479 7.25 34.53 -9.70
N GLY A 480 8.25 34.73 -10.57
CA GLY A 480 9.18 33.69 -11.01
C GLY A 480 10.32 33.39 -10.02
N ASN A 481 10.61 34.31 -9.10
CA ASN A 481 11.77 34.19 -8.18
C ASN A 481 11.57 33.22 -7.01
N PHE A 482 10.35 32.69 -6.80
CA PHE A 482 10.05 31.77 -5.69
C PHE A 482 9.95 30.29 -6.12
N LEU A 483 9.87 30.00 -7.43
CA LEU A 483 9.72 28.64 -7.94
C LEU A 483 11.09 28.02 -8.25
N LEU A 484 11.38 26.86 -7.65
CA LEU A 484 12.57 26.08 -7.98
C LEU A 484 12.50 25.58 -9.43
N SER A 485 13.59 25.71 -10.19
CA SER A 485 13.70 25.03 -11.49
C SER A 485 14.06 23.55 -11.32
N LYS A 486 13.80 22.72 -12.36
CA LYS A 486 14.28 21.32 -12.39
C LYS A 486 15.79 21.23 -12.07
N GLN A 487 16.60 22.13 -12.61
CA GLN A 487 18.05 22.15 -12.38
C GLN A 487 18.42 22.51 -10.94
N GLN A 488 17.80 23.55 -10.36
CA GLN A 488 18.04 23.93 -8.96
C GLN A 488 17.64 22.82 -7.99
N LEU A 489 16.53 22.12 -8.27
CA LEU A 489 16.10 20.97 -7.46
C LEU A 489 17.07 19.79 -7.59
N ASP A 490 17.59 19.52 -8.79
CA ASP A 490 18.62 18.48 -9.02
C ASP A 490 19.93 18.79 -8.27
N GLU A 491 20.35 20.06 -8.25
CA GLU A 491 21.52 20.52 -7.48
C GLU A 491 21.32 20.31 -5.96
N ARG A 492 20.15 20.68 -5.43
CA ARG A 492 19.80 20.41 -4.02
C ARG A 492 19.77 18.91 -3.73
N ALA A 493 19.22 18.10 -4.62
CA ALA A 493 19.21 16.66 -4.48
C ALA A 493 20.62 16.06 -4.44
N LYS A 494 21.54 16.56 -5.29
CA LYS A 494 22.96 16.18 -5.26
C LYS A 494 23.62 16.52 -3.93
N LEU A 495 23.44 17.75 -3.43
CA LEU A 495 24.00 18.20 -2.15
C LEU A 495 23.44 17.39 -0.98
N PHE A 496 22.13 17.18 -0.96
CA PHE A 496 21.48 16.39 0.09
C PHE A 496 21.94 14.92 0.05
N ALA A 497 22.07 14.32 -1.12
CA ALA A 497 22.64 12.97 -1.27
C ALA A 497 24.08 12.90 -0.74
N ALA A 498 24.93 13.89 -1.03
CA ALA A 498 26.28 13.97 -0.50
C ALA A 498 26.29 14.07 1.04
N LEU A 499 25.42 14.90 1.64
CA LEU A 499 25.27 15.01 3.10
C LEU A 499 24.83 13.70 3.76
N LEU A 500 23.95 12.95 3.11
CA LEU A 500 23.51 11.63 3.60
C LEU A 500 24.63 10.59 3.53
N ILE A 501 25.45 10.62 2.47
CA ILE A 501 26.64 9.77 2.35
C ILE A 501 27.64 10.14 3.44
N GLU A 502 27.91 11.43 3.66
CA GLU A 502 28.80 11.91 4.71
C GLU A 502 28.35 11.42 6.10
N ASP A 503 27.07 11.57 6.44
CA ASP A 503 26.53 11.06 7.70
C ASP A 503 26.65 9.55 7.85
N TRP A 504 26.42 8.81 6.76
CA TRP A 504 26.64 7.37 6.76
C TRP A 504 28.11 7.02 6.98
N THR A 505 29.05 7.77 6.41
CA THR A 505 30.49 7.55 6.69
C THR A 505 30.84 7.83 8.15
N GLY A 506 30.14 8.75 8.81
CA GLY A 506 30.28 9.01 10.25
C GLY A 506 29.63 7.93 11.13
N ASN A 507 28.54 7.31 10.67
CA ASN A 507 27.83 6.22 11.37
C ASN A 507 27.34 5.11 10.40
N PRO A 508 28.14 4.05 10.16
CA PRO A 508 27.76 2.98 9.24
C PRO A 508 26.63 2.08 9.77
N GLY A 509 26.20 2.23 11.03
CA GLY A 509 24.97 1.61 11.52
C GLY A 509 23.70 2.12 10.80
N ASN A 510 23.80 3.24 10.08
CA ASN A 510 22.69 3.86 9.36
C ASN A 510 22.79 3.71 7.84
N VAL A 511 23.03 2.49 7.34
CA VAL A 511 23.16 2.17 5.90
C VAL A 511 21.94 2.59 5.06
N ARG A 512 20.77 2.74 5.70
CA ARG A 512 19.57 3.25 5.03
C ARG A 512 19.78 4.65 4.42
N LEU A 513 20.60 5.51 5.04
CA LEU A 513 20.92 6.83 4.46
C LEU A 513 21.67 6.69 3.14
N LEU A 514 22.68 5.80 3.09
CA LEU A 514 23.43 5.51 1.87
C LEU A 514 22.52 5.01 0.74
N ARG A 515 21.65 4.05 1.05
CA ARG A 515 20.68 3.50 0.08
C ARG A 515 19.77 4.58 -0.50
N ILE A 516 19.23 5.44 0.37
CA ILE A 516 18.35 6.55 -0.05
C ILE A 516 19.14 7.59 -0.85
N ALA A 517 20.37 7.92 -0.45
CA ALA A 517 21.21 8.89 -1.14
C ALA A 517 21.47 8.49 -2.60
N LEU A 518 21.92 7.24 -2.81
CA LEU A 518 22.18 6.69 -4.14
C LEU A 518 20.90 6.42 -4.94
N ASP A 519 19.73 6.40 -4.31
CA ASP A 519 18.42 6.29 -4.98
C ASP A 519 17.80 7.66 -5.35
N ILE A 520 18.18 8.73 -4.63
CA ILE A 520 17.85 10.12 -4.97
C ILE A 520 18.73 10.60 -6.14
N TYR A 521 20.04 10.37 -6.05
CA TYR A 521 21.02 10.82 -7.02
C TYR A 521 21.98 9.67 -7.41
N PRO A 522 21.55 8.74 -8.30
CA PRO A 522 22.30 7.53 -8.69
C PRO A 522 23.51 7.84 -9.60
N GLU A 523 24.46 8.65 -9.14
CA GLU A 523 25.67 9.00 -9.91
C GLU A 523 26.80 7.97 -9.70
N ALA A 524 27.43 7.54 -10.80
CA ALA A 524 28.55 6.59 -10.75
C ALA A 524 29.76 7.14 -9.95
N GLY A 525 29.98 8.46 -9.94
CA GLY A 525 31.02 9.12 -9.16
C GLY A 525 30.87 8.94 -7.65
N PHE A 526 29.67 9.17 -7.10
CA PHE A 526 29.37 8.89 -5.70
C PHE A 526 29.50 7.40 -5.37
N LEU A 527 29.02 6.53 -6.26
CA LEU A 527 29.16 5.09 -6.09
C LEU A 527 30.65 4.68 -6.01
N ASN A 528 31.52 5.23 -6.87
CA ASN A 528 32.96 4.94 -6.84
C ASN A 528 33.61 5.27 -5.50
N GLN A 529 33.27 6.41 -4.90
CA GLN A 529 33.79 6.82 -3.59
C GLN A 529 33.28 5.90 -2.48
N VAL A 530 32.02 5.48 -2.54
CA VAL A 530 31.44 4.53 -1.58
C VAL A 530 32.12 3.16 -1.70
N LEU A 531 32.31 2.66 -2.93
CA LEU A 531 32.90 1.36 -3.17
C LEU A 531 34.37 1.30 -2.74
N SER A 532 35.17 2.36 -2.96
CA SER A 532 36.57 2.39 -2.51
C SER A 532 36.71 2.22 -0.99
N VAL A 533 35.73 2.73 -0.22
CA VAL A 533 35.67 2.61 1.24
C VAL A 533 35.27 1.19 1.70
N LEU A 534 34.42 0.52 0.91
CA LEU A 534 33.88 -0.81 1.20
C LEU A 534 34.75 -1.96 0.69
N GLN A 535 35.53 -1.74 -0.38
CA GLN A 535 36.37 -2.74 -1.06
C GLN A 535 37.29 -3.54 -0.10
N PRO A 536 37.93 -2.93 0.93
CA PRO A 536 38.73 -3.68 1.90
C PRO A 536 37.95 -4.74 2.70
N GLY A 537 36.61 -4.75 2.63
CA GLY A 537 35.75 -5.72 3.30
C GLY A 537 35.71 -7.09 2.63
N TRP A 538 36.06 -7.20 1.35
CA TRP A 538 36.02 -8.46 0.61
C TRP A 538 37.36 -8.83 -0.08
N HIS A 539 38.28 -7.88 -0.23
CA HIS A 539 39.60 -8.09 -0.85
C HIS A 539 40.54 -9.01 -0.04
N THR A 540 41.44 -9.76 -0.72
CA THR A 540 42.34 -10.72 -0.07
C THR A 540 43.27 -10.11 0.99
N GLN A 541 43.82 -8.93 0.71
CA GLN A 541 44.70 -8.16 1.61
C GLN A 541 43.92 -7.14 2.47
N GLY A 542 42.60 -7.30 2.58
CA GLY A 542 41.70 -6.37 3.26
C GLY A 542 41.70 -6.47 4.79
N VAL A 543 40.69 -5.82 5.39
CA VAL A 543 40.50 -5.80 6.85
C VAL A 543 39.89 -7.11 7.37
N ARG A 544 40.14 -7.44 8.63
CA ARG A 544 39.63 -8.67 9.29
C ARG A 544 38.73 -8.34 10.48
N GLY A 545 37.98 -9.35 10.95
CA GLY A 545 37.14 -9.25 12.14
C GLY A 545 35.98 -8.25 11.99
N PRO A 546 35.57 -7.56 13.07
CA PRO A 546 34.44 -6.64 13.08
C PRO A 546 34.47 -5.56 11.98
N ARG A 547 35.66 -5.03 11.63
CA ARG A 547 35.83 -4.02 10.55
C ARG A 547 35.41 -4.54 9.18
N ARG A 548 35.62 -5.83 8.93
CA ARG A 548 35.20 -6.51 7.70
C ARG A 548 33.69 -6.70 7.68
N GLU A 549 33.12 -7.14 8.80
CA GLU A 549 31.70 -7.44 8.93
C GLU A 549 30.82 -6.22 8.66
N VAL A 550 31.20 -5.04 9.18
CA VAL A 550 30.50 -3.78 8.90
C VAL A 550 30.52 -3.44 7.41
N ARG A 551 31.66 -3.60 6.73
CA ARG A 551 31.77 -3.34 5.28
C ARG A 551 30.96 -4.33 4.46
N ALA A 552 31.05 -5.62 4.77
CA ALA A 552 30.28 -6.66 4.11
C ALA A 552 28.76 -6.47 4.30
N TYR A 553 28.33 -6.01 5.48
CA TYR A 553 26.93 -5.64 5.75
C TYR A 553 26.47 -4.48 4.86
N CYS A 554 27.23 -3.38 4.83
CA CYS A 554 26.88 -2.21 4.00
C CYS A 554 26.84 -2.56 2.51
N LEU A 555 27.79 -3.36 2.05
CA LEU A 555 27.88 -3.79 0.66
C LEU A 555 26.71 -4.71 0.26
N ALA A 556 26.27 -5.60 1.16
CA ALA A 556 25.13 -6.46 0.91
C ALA A 556 23.81 -5.67 0.80
N GLU A 557 23.60 -4.68 1.67
CA GLU A 557 22.49 -3.73 1.58
C GLU A 557 22.52 -2.92 0.27
N LEU A 558 23.71 -2.49 -0.18
CA LEU A 558 23.89 -1.78 -1.45
C LEU A 558 23.51 -2.62 -2.67
N PHE A 559 23.95 -3.89 -2.74
CA PHE A 559 23.56 -4.79 -3.84
C PHE A 559 22.07 -5.11 -3.83
N ARG A 560 21.47 -5.33 -2.65
CA ARG A 560 20.02 -5.51 -2.53
C ARG A 560 19.28 -4.26 -3.01
N ALA A 561 19.75 -3.07 -2.66
CA ALA A 561 19.17 -1.82 -3.12
C ALA A 561 19.25 -1.70 -4.64
N GLY A 562 20.42 -1.97 -5.24
CA GLY A 562 20.61 -2.00 -6.68
C GLY A 562 19.70 -2.99 -7.41
N ALA A 563 19.34 -4.11 -6.78
CA ALA A 563 18.46 -5.11 -7.39
C ALA A 563 16.96 -4.74 -7.30
N THR A 564 16.56 -3.91 -6.33
CA THR A 564 15.15 -3.77 -5.92
C THR A 564 14.59 -2.34 -5.93
N GLU A 565 15.41 -1.32 -5.67
CA GLU A 565 14.94 0.06 -5.47
C GLU A 565 15.70 1.11 -6.28
N THR A 566 17.03 1.03 -6.39
CA THR A 566 17.85 2.12 -6.94
C THR A 566 17.47 2.42 -8.39
N GLY A 567 17.07 3.65 -8.67
CA GLY A 567 16.69 4.09 -10.02
C GLY A 567 15.38 3.48 -10.55
N ALA A 568 14.63 2.76 -9.72
CA ALA A 568 13.39 2.10 -10.13
C ALA A 568 12.18 3.07 -10.09
N VAL A 569 12.03 3.88 -11.14
CA VAL A 569 10.92 4.82 -11.33
C VAL A 569 9.98 4.40 -12.46
N SER A 570 8.70 4.75 -12.35
CA SER A 570 7.70 4.56 -13.41
C SER A 570 7.81 5.61 -14.52
N ASP A 571 8.21 6.81 -14.15
CA ASP A 571 8.42 7.98 -15.01
C ASP A 571 9.87 8.44 -14.83
N GLU A 572 10.62 8.56 -15.93
CA GLU A 572 12.03 8.96 -15.90
C GLU A 572 12.22 10.42 -15.49
N GLU A 573 11.19 11.26 -15.61
CA GLU A 573 11.21 12.63 -15.11
C GLU A 573 11.33 12.72 -13.58
N CYS A 574 11.11 11.62 -12.86
CA CYS A 574 11.34 11.54 -11.42
C CYS A 574 12.84 11.49 -11.05
N LEU A 575 13.74 11.39 -12.03
CA LEU A 575 15.19 11.28 -11.82
C LEU A 575 15.93 12.52 -12.34
N PRO A 576 17.11 12.86 -11.76
CA PRO A 576 17.89 14.02 -12.19
C PRO A 576 18.34 13.94 -13.65
N THR A 577 18.40 15.08 -14.36
CA THR A 577 18.68 15.11 -15.81
C THR A 577 20.10 14.64 -16.16
N ASN A 578 21.08 14.98 -15.31
CA ASN A 578 22.51 14.73 -15.58
C ASN A 578 23.00 13.36 -15.06
N VAL A 579 22.10 12.44 -14.73
CA VAL A 579 22.45 11.16 -14.10
C VAL A 579 22.10 9.97 -15.00
N SER A 580 23.12 9.20 -15.37
CA SER A 580 22.95 7.94 -16.10
C SER A 580 22.80 6.77 -15.13
N ILE A 581 21.58 6.22 -15.06
CA ILE A 581 21.27 5.00 -14.30
C ILE A 581 22.10 3.81 -14.81
N ASP A 582 22.30 3.74 -16.12
CA ASP A 582 23.06 2.65 -16.74
C ASP A 582 24.54 2.72 -16.36
N ASP A 583 25.13 3.92 -16.24
CA ASP A 583 26.51 4.07 -15.77
C ASP A 583 26.66 3.64 -14.31
N TYR A 584 25.71 4.00 -13.45
CA TYR A 584 25.66 3.55 -12.05
C TYR A 584 25.61 2.02 -11.97
N HIS A 585 24.69 1.40 -12.72
CA HIS A 585 24.55 -0.05 -12.71
C HIS A 585 25.74 -0.77 -13.35
N ARG A 586 26.34 -0.21 -14.40
CA ARG A 586 27.57 -0.75 -15.02
C ARG A 586 28.68 -0.85 -13.99
N ARG A 587 28.96 0.24 -13.26
CA ARG A 587 29.99 0.26 -12.22
C ARG A 587 29.68 -0.70 -11.05
N LEU A 588 28.42 -0.79 -10.63
CA LEU A 588 28.02 -1.73 -9.57
C LEU A 588 28.12 -3.19 -10.04
N THR A 589 27.84 -3.47 -11.31
CA THR A 589 28.04 -4.78 -11.94
C THR A 589 29.51 -5.17 -11.98
N GLU A 590 30.40 -4.27 -12.39
CA GLU A 590 31.86 -4.51 -12.35
C GLU A 590 32.34 -4.89 -10.94
N GLU A 591 31.83 -4.22 -9.89
CA GLU A 591 32.17 -4.60 -8.51
C GLU A 591 31.65 -6.01 -8.15
N ALA A 592 30.42 -6.32 -8.55
CA ALA A 592 29.82 -7.63 -8.30
C ALA A 592 30.59 -8.76 -9.00
N GLU A 593 31.02 -8.54 -10.23
CA GLU A 593 31.84 -9.48 -11.01
C GLU A 593 33.19 -9.72 -10.33
N ASN A 594 33.88 -8.66 -9.91
CA ASN A 594 35.15 -8.76 -9.17
C ASN A 594 35.01 -9.57 -7.87
N ILE A 595 33.92 -9.37 -7.12
CA ILE A 595 33.62 -10.15 -5.91
C ILE A 595 33.40 -11.62 -6.25
N ILE A 596 32.68 -11.92 -7.33
CA ILE A 596 32.43 -13.29 -7.76
C ILE A 596 33.72 -13.99 -8.21
N GLU A 597 34.58 -13.32 -8.96
CA GLU A 597 35.86 -13.87 -9.39
C GLU A 597 36.72 -14.26 -8.19
N GLU A 598 36.82 -13.39 -7.18
CA GLU A 598 37.56 -13.65 -5.96
C GLU A 598 36.90 -14.73 -5.07
N TYR A 599 35.57 -14.78 -5.05
CA TYR A 599 34.82 -15.84 -4.38
C TYR A 599 35.11 -17.20 -5.01
N PHE A 600 35.21 -17.27 -6.34
CA PHE A 600 35.52 -18.50 -7.05
C PHE A 600 37.00 -18.89 -6.99
N SER A 601 37.92 -17.93 -6.91
CA SER A 601 39.36 -18.18 -6.74
C SER A 601 39.70 -18.75 -5.35
N THR A 602 38.91 -18.38 -4.32
CA THR A 602 39.18 -18.74 -2.92
C THR A 602 38.81 -20.21 -2.59
N THR A 603 39.68 -20.91 -1.86
CA THR A 603 39.48 -22.30 -1.40
C THR A 603 38.57 -22.42 -0.17
N ALA A 604 38.57 -21.44 0.74
CA ALA A 604 37.74 -21.39 1.95
C ALA A 604 36.81 -20.16 2.01
N PRO A 605 35.84 -20.03 1.08
CA PRO A 605 35.11 -18.78 0.84
C PRO A 605 34.26 -18.33 2.04
N GLY A 606 33.71 -19.26 2.83
CA GLY A 606 32.78 -18.93 3.93
C GLY A 606 33.37 -18.09 5.06
N THR A 607 34.70 -18.01 5.18
CA THR A 607 35.36 -17.16 6.18
C THR A 607 35.41 -15.70 5.75
N ARG A 608 35.50 -15.41 4.45
CA ARG A 608 35.69 -14.06 3.89
C ARG A 608 34.41 -13.51 3.28
N PHE A 609 33.67 -14.35 2.56
CA PHE A 609 32.44 -14.01 1.86
C PHE A 609 31.25 -14.60 2.64
N PRO A 610 30.60 -13.81 3.51
CA PRO A 610 29.46 -14.30 4.26
C PRO A 610 28.30 -14.59 3.30
N TRP A 611 27.48 -15.60 3.64
CA TRP A 611 26.36 -16.05 2.82
C TRP A 611 25.40 -14.90 2.46
N TYR A 612 25.09 -14.02 3.42
CA TYR A 612 24.13 -12.93 3.22
C TYR A 612 24.63 -11.90 2.19
N LEU A 613 25.94 -11.67 2.08
CA LEU A 613 26.52 -10.81 1.04
C LEU A 613 26.39 -11.49 -0.32
N MET A 614 26.81 -12.75 -0.42
CA MET A 614 26.79 -13.48 -1.69
C MET A 614 25.37 -13.66 -2.23
N GLN A 615 24.36 -13.88 -1.38
CA GLN A 615 22.97 -13.92 -1.81
C GLN A 615 22.53 -12.60 -2.48
N GLN A 616 22.92 -11.43 -1.93
CA GLN A 616 22.55 -10.15 -2.54
C GLN A 616 23.34 -9.86 -3.82
N VAL A 617 24.61 -10.26 -3.89
CA VAL A 617 25.43 -10.16 -5.12
C VAL A 617 24.81 -11.01 -6.23
N PHE A 618 24.43 -12.26 -5.94
CA PHE A 618 23.78 -13.14 -6.92
C PHE A 618 22.42 -12.56 -7.33
N LEU A 619 21.61 -12.11 -6.38
CA LEU A 619 20.31 -11.48 -6.67
C LEU A 619 20.46 -10.29 -7.63
N TYR A 620 21.44 -9.43 -7.38
CA TYR A 620 21.74 -8.26 -8.22
C TYR A 620 22.17 -8.65 -9.63
N LEU A 621 23.16 -9.53 -9.77
CA LEU A 621 23.66 -9.95 -11.07
C LEU A 621 22.61 -10.66 -11.92
N ILE A 622 21.75 -11.46 -11.29
CA ILE A 622 20.63 -12.11 -11.98
C ILE A 622 19.59 -11.06 -12.42
N ALA A 623 19.25 -10.09 -11.56
CA ALA A 623 18.36 -8.98 -11.91
C ALA A 623 18.87 -8.14 -13.07
N ARG A 624 20.19 -8.01 -13.23
CA ARG A 624 20.85 -7.31 -14.32
C ARG A 624 21.17 -8.18 -15.53
N ASN A 625 20.83 -9.48 -15.50
CA ASN A 625 21.20 -10.46 -16.51
C ASN A 625 22.72 -10.42 -16.85
N ALA A 626 23.57 -10.24 -15.84
CA ALA A 626 25.00 -9.97 -15.97
C ALA A 626 25.86 -10.97 -15.16
N PHE A 627 25.39 -12.20 -14.98
CA PHE A 627 26.13 -13.18 -14.19
C PHE A 627 27.39 -13.67 -14.96
N PRO A 628 28.61 -13.52 -14.42
CA PRO A 628 29.84 -13.82 -15.15
C PRO A 628 30.20 -15.32 -15.15
N GLY A 629 30.60 -15.84 -16.31
CA GLY A 629 31.42 -17.04 -16.45
C GLY A 629 30.73 -18.42 -16.34
N PRO A 630 31.50 -19.52 -16.50
CA PRO A 630 30.95 -20.87 -16.59
C PRO A 630 30.48 -21.36 -15.23
N VAL A 631 29.17 -21.63 -15.16
CA VAL A 631 28.42 -22.13 -14.00
C VAL A 631 28.98 -23.41 -13.37
N SER A 632 29.83 -24.15 -14.09
CA SER A 632 30.56 -25.33 -13.60
C SER A 632 31.41 -25.06 -12.34
N LYS A 633 31.87 -23.81 -12.12
CA LYS A 633 32.68 -23.44 -10.94
C LYS A 633 31.87 -23.26 -9.64
N LEU A 634 30.53 -23.26 -9.68
CA LEU A 634 29.72 -23.00 -8.48
C LEU A 634 29.82 -24.10 -7.41
N GLY A 635 30.05 -25.37 -7.79
CA GLY A 635 30.22 -26.52 -6.88
C GLY A 635 29.27 -26.53 -5.67
N GLU A 636 29.79 -26.90 -4.49
CA GLU A 636 29.14 -26.78 -3.18
C GLU A 636 29.57 -25.55 -2.36
N LYS A 637 30.21 -24.57 -3.01
CA LYS A 637 30.72 -23.37 -2.34
C LYS A 637 29.56 -22.57 -1.69
N GLY A 638 29.75 -22.20 -0.43
CA GLY A 638 28.78 -21.39 0.33
C GLY A 638 27.71 -22.19 1.09
N GLY A 639 27.75 -23.53 1.06
CA GLY A 639 26.90 -24.40 1.88
C GLY A 639 25.41 -24.38 1.49
N GLY A 640 24.55 -24.83 2.42
CA GLY A 640 23.10 -24.99 2.21
C GLY A 640 22.36 -23.67 1.92
N LEU A 641 22.76 -22.57 2.55
CA LEU A 641 22.13 -21.25 2.38
C LEU A 641 22.29 -20.67 0.96
N MET A 642 23.30 -21.11 0.20
CA MET A 642 23.48 -20.71 -1.20
C MET A 642 22.81 -21.67 -2.20
N SER A 643 22.12 -22.72 -1.72
CA SER A 643 21.59 -23.78 -2.59
C SER A 643 20.58 -23.28 -3.63
N HIS A 644 19.57 -22.50 -3.23
CA HIS A 644 18.56 -21.94 -4.13
C HIS A 644 19.20 -21.06 -5.22
N TYR A 645 20.12 -20.17 -4.84
CA TYR A 645 20.85 -19.32 -5.77
C TYR A 645 21.71 -20.12 -6.76
N ARG A 646 22.44 -21.13 -6.27
CA ARG A 646 23.25 -22.02 -7.13
C ARG A 646 22.37 -22.77 -8.13
N LYS A 647 21.26 -23.35 -7.68
CA LYS A 647 20.31 -24.05 -8.54
C LYS A 647 19.70 -23.11 -9.57
N PHE A 648 19.36 -21.88 -9.17
CA PHE A 648 18.75 -20.91 -10.07
C PHE A 648 19.72 -20.40 -11.14
N VAL A 649 20.97 -20.08 -10.79
CA VAL A 649 22.01 -19.74 -11.77
C VAL A 649 22.28 -20.90 -12.73
N LYS A 650 22.31 -22.14 -12.22
CA LYS A 650 22.43 -23.34 -13.05
C LYS A 650 21.26 -23.52 -14.01
N PHE A 651 20.05 -23.25 -13.55
CA PHE A 651 18.85 -23.25 -14.37
C PHE A 651 18.92 -22.19 -15.47
N LEU A 652 19.32 -20.96 -15.13
CA LEU A 652 19.49 -19.87 -16.09
C LEU A 652 20.55 -20.17 -17.18
N ALA A 653 21.59 -20.93 -16.83
CA ALA A 653 22.62 -21.36 -17.78
C ALA A 653 22.29 -22.68 -18.51
N GLY A 654 21.14 -23.32 -18.24
CA GLY A 654 20.74 -24.59 -18.86
C GLY A 654 21.50 -25.84 -18.39
N GLN A 655 22.18 -25.81 -17.22
CA GLN A 655 23.18 -26.81 -16.82
C GLN A 655 22.77 -27.78 -15.68
N ALA A 656 21.48 -27.98 -15.36
CA ALA A 656 21.11 -28.90 -14.28
C ALA A 656 19.86 -29.75 -14.56
N PRO A 657 19.91 -31.08 -14.36
CA PRO A 657 18.72 -31.88 -14.16
C PRO A 657 18.13 -31.49 -12.80
N LEU A 658 16.91 -30.95 -12.83
CA LEU A 658 16.14 -30.58 -11.64
C LEU A 658 14.89 -31.45 -11.59
N ALA A 659 14.36 -31.68 -10.39
CA ALA A 659 13.03 -32.24 -10.26
C ALA A 659 12.03 -31.36 -11.03
N LEU A 660 10.99 -31.95 -11.63
CA LEU A 660 10.05 -31.22 -12.48
C LEU A 660 9.37 -30.05 -11.74
N GLU A 661 9.03 -30.24 -10.46
CA GLU A 661 8.50 -29.19 -9.59
C GLU A 661 9.50 -28.04 -9.39
N GLU A 662 10.77 -28.35 -9.08
CA GLU A 662 11.83 -27.34 -8.95
C GLU A 662 12.00 -26.55 -10.25
N ARG A 663 12.05 -27.23 -11.39
CA ARG A 663 12.17 -26.60 -12.72
C ARG A 663 10.98 -25.67 -12.99
N ALA A 664 9.76 -26.08 -12.64
CA ALA A 664 8.56 -25.27 -12.83
C ALA A 664 8.59 -24.00 -11.96
N ILE A 665 8.96 -24.13 -10.69
CA ILE A 665 9.12 -23.00 -9.76
C ILE A 665 10.16 -22.01 -10.27
N LEU A 666 11.34 -22.48 -10.67
CA LEU A 666 12.40 -21.59 -11.16
C LEU A 666 12.02 -20.89 -12.47
N LEU A 667 11.26 -21.54 -13.35
CA LEU A 667 10.73 -20.91 -14.56
C LEU A 667 9.75 -19.76 -14.22
N VAL A 668 8.88 -19.96 -13.24
CA VAL A 668 7.95 -18.91 -12.77
C VAL A 668 8.71 -17.74 -12.13
N ILE A 669 9.76 -18.01 -11.35
CA ILE A 669 10.64 -16.98 -10.77
C ILE A 669 11.35 -16.20 -11.88
N ALA A 670 11.92 -16.88 -12.87
CA ALA A 670 12.58 -16.24 -14.02
C ALA A 670 11.64 -15.31 -14.78
N ASN A 671 10.44 -15.78 -15.12
CA ASN A 671 9.49 -15.00 -15.91
C ASN A 671 8.88 -13.83 -15.13
N THR A 672 8.40 -14.08 -13.91
CA THR A 672 7.59 -13.09 -13.16
C THR A 672 8.38 -12.28 -12.14
N GLY A 673 9.42 -12.86 -11.55
CA GLY A 673 10.28 -12.20 -10.58
C GLY A 673 11.39 -11.37 -11.23
N PHE A 674 12.01 -11.89 -12.29
CA PHE A 674 13.11 -11.22 -13.00
C PHE A 674 12.73 -10.63 -14.36
N GLY A 675 11.49 -10.88 -14.83
CA GLY A 675 10.98 -10.28 -16.07
C GLY A 675 11.58 -10.86 -17.35
N LEU A 676 12.12 -12.09 -17.30
CA LEU A 676 12.64 -12.77 -18.49
C LEU A 676 11.46 -13.17 -19.40
N ALA A 677 11.22 -12.36 -20.42
CA ALA A 677 10.11 -12.53 -21.35
C ALA A 677 10.33 -13.69 -22.33
N ASP A 678 11.57 -13.89 -22.78
CA ASP A 678 11.91 -14.99 -23.67
C ASP A 678 12.14 -16.28 -22.87
N LEU A 679 11.24 -17.25 -23.06
CA LEU A 679 11.33 -18.56 -22.44
C LEU A 679 11.99 -19.62 -23.34
N THR A 680 12.28 -19.27 -24.60
CA THR A 680 12.85 -20.23 -25.57
C THR A 680 14.16 -20.89 -25.12
N PRO A 681 15.10 -20.21 -24.42
CA PRO A 681 16.34 -20.85 -23.95
C PRO A 681 16.09 -22.01 -22.98
N PHE A 682 14.96 -22.00 -22.26
CA PHE A 682 14.60 -23.04 -21.29
C PHE A 682 13.86 -24.24 -21.90
N ILE A 683 13.54 -24.13 -23.20
CA ILE A 683 12.83 -25.12 -24.01
C ILE A 683 13.80 -25.75 -25.04
N SER A 684 14.82 -25.00 -25.43
CA SER A 684 15.81 -25.38 -26.43
C SER A 684 16.67 -26.55 -25.94
N GLY A 685 16.42 -27.76 -26.47
CA GLY A 685 17.23 -28.96 -26.22
C GLY A 685 16.52 -30.16 -25.57
N SER A 686 15.26 -30.04 -25.15
CA SER A 686 14.46 -31.20 -24.68
C SER A 686 12.97 -31.00 -24.92
N SER A 687 12.26 -32.02 -25.41
CA SER A 687 10.80 -31.95 -25.53
C SER A 687 10.15 -31.79 -24.15
N ILE A 688 9.25 -30.82 -23.99
CA ILE A 688 8.53 -30.58 -22.73
C ILE A 688 7.69 -31.79 -22.37
N SER A 689 7.95 -32.45 -21.24
CA SER A 689 7.10 -33.58 -20.83
C SER A 689 5.71 -33.13 -20.39
N ASP A 690 4.75 -34.04 -20.53
CA ASP A 690 3.37 -33.87 -20.06
C ASP A 690 3.35 -33.55 -18.55
N GLU A 691 4.14 -34.28 -17.76
CA GLU A 691 4.29 -34.05 -16.33
C GLU A 691 4.81 -32.64 -16.01
N PHE A 692 5.78 -32.12 -16.78
CA PHE A 692 6.31 -30.78 -16.57
C PHE A 692 5.24 -29.71 -16.78
N LEU A 693 4.48 -29.83 -17.88
CA LEU A 693 3.39 -28.89 -18.19
C LEU A 693 2.30 -28.91 -17.09
N ALA A 694 1.96 -30.09 -16.59
CA ALA A 694 1.02 -30.25 -15.47
C ALA A 694 1.54 -29.57 -14.19
N ARG A 695 2.80 -29.81 -13.80
CA ARG A 695 3.42 -29.18 -12.62
C ARG A 695 3.51 -27.66 -12.76
N LEU A 696 3.82 -27.15 -13.95
CA LEU A 696 3.85 -25.70 -14.18
C LEU A 696 2.46 -25.09 -14.03
N ASN A 697 1.41 -25.75 -14.55
CA ASN A 697 0.03 -25.30 -14.39
C ASN A 697 -0.46 -25.35 -12.95
N GLU A 698 -0.04 -26.37 -12.18
CA GLU A 698 -0.29 -26.43 -10.74
C GLU A 698 0.32 -25.23 -10.02
N VAL A 699 1.51 -24.76 -10.41
CA VAL A 699 2.16 -23.61 -9.76
C VAL A 699 1.59 -22.27 -10.24
N SER A 700 1.53 -22.05 -11.55
CA SER A 700 1.12 -20.79 -12.16
C SER A 700 0.49 -21.00 -13.55
N PRO A 701 -0.85 -21.04 -13.63
CA PRO A 701 -1.56 -21.15 -14.90
C PRO A 701 -1.18 -20.05 -15.90
N SER A 702 -0.93 -18.82 -15.43
CA SER A 702 -0.54 -17.69 -16.28
C SER A 702 0.79 -17.91 -16.99
N VAL A 703 1.81 -18.41 -16.30
CA VAL A 703 3.13 -18.69 -16.90
C VAL A 703 3.03 -19.89 -17.84
N THR A 704 2.19 -20.87 -17.51
CA THR A 704 1.92 -22.00 -18.42
C THR A 704 1.31 -21.54 -19.74
N SER A 705 0.36 -20.60 -19.71
CA SER A 705 -0.20 -20.02 -20.95
C SER A 705 0.84 -19.26 -21.76
N VAL A 706 1.75 -18.53 -21.10
CA VAL A 706 2.90 -17.87 -21.79
C VAL A 706 3.80 -18.92 -22.43
N LEU A 707 4.19 -19.96 -21.68
CA LEU A 707 5.00 -21.06 -22.21
C LEU A 707 4.32 -21.72 -23.43
N TRP A 708 3.03 -22.02 -23.32
CA TRP A 708 2.22 -22.61 -24.41
C TRP A 708 2.27 -21.77 -25.69
N SER A 709 2.23 -20.44 -25.57
CA SER A 709 2.29 -19.54 -26.72
C SER A 709 3.63 -19.63 -27.49
N HIS A 710 4.73 -19.90 -26.78
CA HIS A 710 6.09 -20.06 -27.35
C HIS A 710 6.38 -21.47 -27.92
N LEU A 711 5.51 -22.46 -27.71
CA LEU A 711 5.71 -23.81 -28.23
C LEU A 711 5.53 -23.90 -29.75
N SER A 712 6.33 -24.78 -30.37
CA SER A 712 6.18 -25.12 -31.78
C SER A 712 4.85 -25.85 -32.06
N ALA A 713 4.40 -25.83 -33.32
CA ALA A 713 3.14 -26.46 -33.71
C ALA A 713 3.13 -27.99 -33.42
N THR A 714 4.26 -28.67 -33.65
CA THR A 714 4.44 -30.10 -33.40
C THR A 714 4.35 -30.44 -31.90
N GLU A 715 4.90 -29.60 -31.03
CA GLU A 715 4.79 -29.77 -29.57
C GLU A 715 3.36 -29.53 -29.07
N LYS A 716 2.67 -28.52 -29.62
CA LYS A 716 1.26 -28.25 -29.30
C LYS A 716 0.37 -29.43 -29.67
N GLU A 717 0.58 -30.04 -30.84
CA GLU A 717 -0.17 -31.22 -31.26
C GLU A 717 0.03 -32.39 -30.29
N ARG A 718 1.27 -32.67 -29.88
CA ARG A 718 1.59 -33.75 -28.93
C ARG A 718 0.99 -33.52 -27.54
N LEU A 719 1.04 -32.29 -27.03
CA LEU A 719 0.57 -31.93 -25.69
C LEU A 719 -0.92 -31.55 -25.62
N SER A 720 -1.60 -31.52 -26.77
CA SER A 720 -2.98 -31.03 -26.92
C SER A 720 -3.97 -31.67 -25.94
N GLN A 721 -3.92 -32.99 -25.75
CA GLN A 721 -4.82 -33.70 -24.83
C GLN A 721 -4.67 -33.23 -23.39
N LEU A 722 -3.44 -33.11 -22.91
CA LEU A 722 -3.15 -32.61 -21.56
C LEU A 722 -3.50 -31.12 -21.45
N ALA A 723 -3.10 -30.31 -22.44
CA ALA A 723 -3.37 -28.89 -22.44
C ALA A 723 -4.89 -28.61 -22.39
N ARG A 724 -5.71 -29.42 -23.06
CA ARG A 724 -7.17 -29.40 -22.94
C ARG A 724 -7.63 -29.80 -21.55
N LYS A 725 -7.10 -30.89 -20.96
CA LYS A 725 -7.44 -31.30 -19.58
C LYS A 725 -7.13 -30.20 -18.55
N LEU A 726 -6.04 -29.46 -18.75
CA LEU A 726 -5.62 -28.34 -17.90
C LEU A 726 -6.34 -27.02 -18.22
N GLY A 727 -7.14 -26.98 -19.30
CA GLY A 727 -7.84 -25.78 -19.76
C GLY A 727 -6.94 -24.71 -20.37
N ILE A 728 -5.71 -25.05 -20.76
CA ILE A 728 -4.73 -24.13 -21.39
C ILE A 728 -5.05 -23.96 -22.86
N ASP A 729 -5.30 -25.09 -23.54
CA ASP A 729 -5.62 -25.11 -24.95
C ASP A 729 -7.13 -25.01 -25.15
N GLN A 730 -7.54 -23.96 -25.85
CA GLN A 730 -8.92 -23.71 -26.26
C GLN A 730 -9.14 -24.05 -27.75
N SER A 731 -8.12 -24.57 -28.45
CA SER A 731 -8.19 -24.97 -29.86
C SER A 731 -8.86 -26.34 -30.02
N ASP A 732 -10.15 -26.38 -29.74
CA ASP A 732 -11.04 -27.27 -30.47
C ASP A 732 -11.62 -26.44 -31.62
N LEU A 733 -11.27 -26.78 -32.87
CA LEU A 733 -11.86 -26.21 -34.11
C LEU A 733 -13.41 -26.32 -34.16
N HIS A 734 -14.01 -26.97 -33.16
CA HIS A 734 -15.44 -27.21 -32.99
C HIS A 734 -15.95 -26.93 -31.57
N GLU A 735 -15.19 -26.26 -30.70
CA GLU A 735 -15.77 -25.76 -29.44
C GLU A 735 -16.83 -24.71 -29.80
N PRO A 736 -18.13 -24.95 -29.50
CA PRO A 736 -19.12 -23.94 -29.81
C PRO A 736 -18.84 -22.76 -28.88
N GLU A 737 -18.82 -21.54 -29.42
CA GLU A 737 -18.72 -20.25 -28.72
C GLU A 737 -19.89 -20.03 -27.71
N THR A 738 -20.20 -21.04 -26.91
CA THR A 738 -21.42 -21.21 -26.13
C THR A 738 -21.11 -21.79 -24.75
N THR A 739 -19.91 -22.33 -24.51
CA THR A 739 -19.50 -22.73 -23.15
C THR A 739 -19.17 -21.49 -22.32
N LEU A 740 -19.36 -21.54 -20.99
CA LEU A 740 -18.97 -20.47 -20.07
C LEU A 740 -17.47 -20.15 -20.23
N ALA A 741 -16.62 -21.16 -20.36
CA ALA A 741 -15.19 -21.00 -20.65
C ALA A 741 -14.91 -20.22 -21.95
N GLY A 742 -15.46 -20.68 -23.08
CA GLY A 742 -15.22 -20.07 -24.38
C GLY A 742 -15.77 -18.66 -24.48
N LEU A 743 -16.91 -18.37 -23.85
CA LEU A 743 -17.48 -17.03 -23.80
C LEU A 743 -16.69 -16.07 -22.93
N SER A 744 -16.21 -16.52 -21.77
CA SER A 744 -15.46 -15.68 -20.84
C SER A 744 -14.06 -15.32 -21.36
N ALA A 745 -13.50 -16.14 -22.26
CA ALA A 745 -12.20 -15.90 -22.87
C ALA A 745 -12.22 -14.90 -24.04
N LYS A 746 -13.39 -14.49 -24.52
CA LYS A 746 -13.54 -13.50 -25.59
C LYS A 746 -13.05 -12.12 -25.13
N SER A 747 -12.55 -11.32 -26.08
CA SER A 747 -12.25 -9.90 -25.84
C SER A 747 -13.50 -9.14 -25.36
N GLU A 748 -14.64 -9.43 -25.99
CA GLU A 748 -15.97 -8.98 -25.57
C GLU A 748 -16.64 -10.07 -24.74
N ASN A 749 -16.30 -10.11 -23.45
CA ASN A 749 -16.87 -11.08 -22.52
C ASN A 749 -18.32 -10.72 -22.16
N PRO A 750 -19.34 -11.54 -22.50
CA PRO A 750 -20.75 -11.23 -22.24
C PRO A 750 -21.09 -11.15 -20.75
N PHE A 751 -20.29 -11.75 -19.86
CA PHE A 751 -20.49 -11.69 -18.41
C PHE A 751 -20.05 -10.37 -17.79
N PHE A 752 -19.45 -9.46 -18.57
CA PHE A 752 -19.27 -8.08 -18.15
C PHE A 752 -20.61 -7.34 -18.00
N GLU A 753 -21.65 -7.76 -18.71
CA GLU A 753 -23.02 -7.30 -18.42
C GLU A 753 -23.51 -7.95 -17.11
N GLU A 754 -23.74 -7.12 -16.08
CA GLU A 754 -24.20 -7.58 -14.77
C GLU A 754 -25.48 -8.45 -14.86
N GLU A 755 -26.40 -8.12 -15.79
CA GLU A 755 -27.61 -8.91 -16.03
C GLU A 755 -27.29 -10.36 -16.42
N ASN A 756 -26.31 -10.58 -17.29
CA ASN A 756 -25.90 -11.92 -17.73
C ASN A 756 -25.23 -12.70 -16.59
N LEU A 757 -24.42 -12.02 -15.77
CA LEU A 757 -23.75 -12.63 -14.62
C LEU A 757 -24.75 -13.04 -13.53
N LEU A 758 -25.69 -12.17 -13.19
CA LEU A 758 -26.71 -12.46 -12.18
C LEU A 758 -27.71 -13.52 -12.66
N SER A 759 -28.02 -13.56 -13.96
CA SER A 759 -28.80 -14.66 -14.52
C SER A 759 -28.09 -16.01 -14.42
N LEU A 760 -26.76 -16.04 -14.55
CA LEU A 760 -25.97 -17.25 -14.29
C LEU A 760 -26.01 -17.61 -12.79
N ALA A 761 -25.89 -16.63 -11.90
CA ALA A 761 -25.97 -16.85 -10.46
C ALA A 761 -27.32 -17.44 -10.02
N GLU A 762 -28.43 -16.86 -10.49
CA GLU A 762 -29.79 -17.34 -10.24
C GLU A 762 -29.97 -18.81 -10.68
N TRP A 763 -29.55 -19.12 -11.91
CA TRP A 763 -29.62 -20.50 -12.43
C TRP A 763 -28.75 -21.48 -11.62
N LEU A 764 -27.56 -21.06 -11.20
CA LEU A 764 -26.68 -21.87 -10.35
C LEU A 764 -27.31 -22.12 -8.98
N PHE A 765 -27.98 -21.14 -8.37
CA PHE A 765 -28.67 -21.30 -7.10
C PHE A 765 -29.83 -22.30 -7.17
N ASP A 766 -30.50 -22.43 -8.31
CA ASP A 766 -31.61 -23.36 -8.50
C ASP A 766 -31.13 -24.81 -8.69
N TYR A 767 -30.06 -25.00 -9.47
CA TYR A 767 -29.68 -26.34 -9.94
C TYR A 767 -28.66 -27.05 -9.03
N LEU A 768 -27.73 -26.31 -8.42
CA LEU A 768 -26.70 -26.90 -7.56
C LEU A 768 -27.21 -27.58 -6.28
N PRO A 769 -28.30 -27.12 -5.64
CA PRO A 769 -28.89 -27.86 -4.52
C PRO A 769 -29.38 -29.27 -4.90
N GLU A 770 -29.74 -29.49 -6.17
CA GLU A 770 -30.28 -30.76 -6.68
C GLU A 770 -29.20 -31.68 -7.28
N ALA A 771 -28.13 -31.10 -7.85
CA ALA A 771 -26.98 -31.84 -8.38
C ALA A 771 -25.97 -32.17 -7.27
N SER A 772 -25.89 -33.43 -6.86
CA SER A 772 -24.98 -33.90 -5.80
C SER A 772 -23.52 -33.53 -6.06
N LEU A 773 -22.89 -32.81 -5.12
CA LEU A 773 -21.47 -32.77 -4.68
C LEU A 773 -20.29 -32.83 -5.70
N ASP A 774 -20.54 -32.94 -7.00
CA ASP A 774 -19.53 -33.05 -8.03
C ASP A 774 -18.90 -31.68 -8.35
N ILE A 775 -17.59 -31.67 -8.63
CA ILE A 775 -16.86 -30.45 -8.99
C ILE A 775 -17.28 -30.02 -10.40
N LEU A 776 -18.06 -28.94 -10.48
CA LEU A 776 -18.41 -28.25 -11.71
C LEU A 776 -17.28 -27.35 -12.19
N THR A 777 -17.07 -27.36 -13.51
CA THR A 777 -16.07 -26.53 -14.19
C THR A 777 -16.73 -25.69 -15.28
N PRO A 778 -16.17 -24.52 -15.66
CA PRO A 778 -16.74 -23.65 -16.68
C PRO A 778 -16.97 -24.29 -18.06
N TRP A 779 -16.22 -25.33 -18.41
CA TRP A 779 -16.37 -26.04 -19.68
C TRP A 779 -17.63 -26.93 -19.74
N GLN A 780 -18.26 -27.22 -18.60
CA GLN A 780 -19.47 -28.02 -18.51
C GLN A 780 -20.76 -27.19 -18.59
N ILE A 781 -20.67 -25.87 -18.48
CA ILE A 781 -21.83 -24.98 -18.55
C ILE A 781 -21.91 -24.43 -19.96
N LYS A 782 -23.03 -24.67 -20.64
CA LYS A 782 -23.32 -24.12 -21.96
C LYS A 782 -24.49 -23.15 -21.89
N CYS A 783 -24.42 -22.09 -22.69
CA CYS A 783 -25.46 -21.09 -22.84
C CYS A 783 -25.44 -20.49 -24.26
N LYS A 784 -26.60 -20.02 -24.73
CA LYS A 784 -26.73 -19.38 -26.04
C LYS A 784 -26.62 -17.86 -25.87
N PHE A 785 -25.63 -17.29 -26.54
CA PHE A 785 -25.46 -15.84 -26.64
C PHE A 785 -26.02 -15.33 -27.97
N SER A 786 -26.51 -14.08 -27.98
CA SER A 786 -26.90 -13.37 -29.18
C SER A 786 -26.51 -11.91 -29.07
N SER A 787 -26.05 -11.31 -30.16
CA SER A 787 -25.95 -9.87 -30.26
C SER A 787 -27.36 -9.28 -30.25
N LYS A 788 -27.63 -8.36 -29.32
CA LYS A 788 -28.91 -7.68 -29.19
C LYS A 788 -28.66 -6.19 -29.04
N LYS A 789 -29.43 -5.37 -29.74
CA LYS A 789 -29.34 -3.90 -29.66
C LYS A 789 -29.43 -3.46 -28.19
N GLY A 790 -28.49 -2.62 -27.78
CA GLY A 790 -28.35 -2.13 -26.40
C GLY A 790 -27.44 -2.95 -25.48
N TYR A 791 -27.02 -4.17 -25.85
CA TYR A 791 -26.09 -4.98 -25.06
C TYR A 791 -24.69 -4.89 -25.69
N ARG A 792 -23.76 -4.15 -25.07
CA ARG A 792 -22.42 -3.92 -25.62
C ARG A 792 -21.64 -5.23 -25.73
N PHE A 793 -21.80 -6.11 -24.75
CA PHE A 793 -21.12 -7.41 -24.69
C PHE A 793 -22.02 -8.58 -25.08
N GLY A 794 -23.24 -8.32 -25.57
CA GLY A 794 -24.22 -9.33 -25.97
C GLY A 794 -25.15 -9.80 -24.84
N LYS A 795 -26.21 -10.53 -25.21
CA LYS A 795 -27.22 -11.06 -24.27
C LYS A 795 -27.23 -12.58 -24.26
N ILE A 796 -27.20 -13.16 -23.05
CA ILE A 796 -27.42 -14.59 -22.82
C ILE A 796 -28.91 -14.84 -22.60
N LYS A 797 -29.44 -15.94 -23.17
CA LYS A 797 -30.82 -16.38 -22.91
C LYS A 797 -30.85 -17.18 -21.59
N PRO A 798 -31.55 -16.74 -20.53
CA PRO A 798 -31.56 -17.45 -19.25
C PRO A 798 -32.02 -18.92 -19.36
N SER A 799 -33.02 -19.20 -20.19
CA SER A 799 -33.53 -20.56 -20.43
C SER A 799 -32.59 -21.46 -21.24
N SER A 800 -31.40 -20.98 -21.62
CA SER A 800 -30.45 -21.72 -22.44
C SER A 800 -29.29 -22.34 -21.66
N TYR A 801 -29.20 -22.09 -20.36
CA TYR A 801 -28.20 -22.72 -19.52
C TYR A 801 -28.45 -24.24 -19.45
N GLU A 802 -27.45 -25.02 -19.84
CA GLU A 802 -27.49 -26.47 -19.81
C GLU A 802 -26.15 -27.05 -19.35
N PHE A 803 -26.20 -28.17 -18.63
CA PHE A 803 -25.01 -28.93 -18.26
C PHE A 803 -24.63 -29.92 -19.37
N LEU A 804 -23.38 -29.84 -19.82
CA LEU A 804 -22.80 -30.81 -20.73
C LEU A 804 -22.25 -32.01 -19.94
N LYS A 805 -22.61 -33.22 -20.37
CA LYS A 805 -22.02 -34.47 -19.83
C LYS A 805 -20.60 -34.65 -20.39
N GLY A 806 -19.65 -35.01 -19.52
CA GLY A 806 -18.22 -35.03 -19.85
C GLY A 806 -17.60 -33.62 -19.89
N ARG A 807 -16.31 -33.50 -20.23
CA ARG A 807 -15.57 -32.21 -20.37
C ARG A 807 -15.15 -31.50 -19.08
N GLN A 808 -14.91 -32.24 -18.00
CA GLN A 808 -14.22 -31.70 -16.83
C GLN A 808 -12.80 -31.28 -17.20
N ARG A 809 -12.51 -29.98 -17.12
CA ARG A 809 -11.18 -29.38 -17.37
C ARG A 809 -10.80 -28.50 -16.20
N ALA A 810 -9.51 -28.44 -15.90
CA ALA A 810 -8.95 -27.64 -14.80
C ALA A 810 -9.64 -27.85 -13.44
N THR A 811 -10.13 -29.07 -13.16
CA THR A 811 -10.93 -29.40 -11.96
C THR A 811 -10.26 -28.97 -10.66
N HIS A 812 -8.95 -29.10 -10.57
CA HIS A 812 -8.14 -28.68 -9.42
C HIS A 812 -8.35 -27.21 -9.01
N LEU A 813 -8.68 -26.30 -9.94
CA LEU A 813 -8.91 -24.88 -9.63
C LEU A 813 -10.27 -24.59 -8.99
N PHE A 814 -11.23 -25.52 -9.10
CA PHE A 814 -12.63 -25.36 -8.68
C PHE A 814 -13.02 -26.27 -7.51
N VAL A 815 -12.04 -26.97 -6.91
CA VAL A 815 -12.28 -27.80 -5.72
C VAL A 815 -12.57 -26.88 -4.53
N PRO A 816 -13.72 -27.03 -3.83
CA PRO A 816 -13.96 -26.35 -2.57
C PRO A 816 -12.86 -26.68 -1.56
N PRO A 817 -12.41 -25.74 -0.73
CA PRO A 817 -11.31 -25.96 0.21
C PRO A 817 -11.78 -26.78 1.42
N ASP A 818 -10.83 -27.44 2.09
CA ASP A 818 -11.10 -28.41 3.15
C ASP A 818 -11.79 -27.80 4.38
N TRP A 819 -11.63 -26.49 4.62
CA TRP A 819 -12.30 -25.80 5.73
C TRP A 819 -13.81 -25.60 5.53
N CYS A 820 -14.36 -25.89 4.34
CA CYS A 820 -15.80 -25.86 4.11
C CYS A 820 -16.46 -27.10 4.71
N ASP A 821 -16.88 -26.97 5.98
CA ASP A 821 -17.48 -28.05 6.77
C ASP A 821 -18.92 -28.38 6.32
N SER A 822 -19.69 -27.35 5.94
CA SER A 822 -21.08 -27.50 5.51
C SER A 822 -21.23 -27.62 3.99
N VAL A 823 -22.25 -28.35 3.54
CA VAL A 823 -22.62 -28.43 2.12
C VAL A 823 -22.92 -27.04 1.56
N GLU A 824 -23.60 -26.20 2.34
CA GLU A 824 -23.92 -24.83 1.93
C GLU A 824 -22.66 -23.97 1.69
N GLU A 825 -21.64 -24.06 2.55
CA GLU A 825 -20.36 -23.36 2.34
C GLU A 825 -19.66 -23.84 1.07
N ARG A 826 -19.66 -25.16 0.80
CA ARG A 826 -19.08 -25.72 -0.43
C ARG A 826 -19.79 -25.20 -1.68
N LEU A 827 -21.13 -25.15 -1.65
CA LEU A 827 -21.94 -24.62 -2.74
C LEU A 827 -21.68 -23.14 -2.97
N LYS A 828 -21.63 -22.31 -1.91
CA LYS A 828 -21.32 -20.88 -2.02
C LYS A 828 -19.97 -20.64 -2.69
N VAL A 829 -18.94 -21.36 -2.26
CA VAL A 829 -17.59 -21.23 -2.84
C VAL A 829 -17.58 -21.66 -4.30
N GLN A 830 -18.25 -22.76 -4.65
CA GLN A 830 -18.31 -23.25 -6.03
C GLN A 830 -19.02 -22.25 -6.96
N ILE A 831 -20.16 -21.70 -6.54
CA ILE A 831 -20.88 -20.65 -7.28
C ILE A 831 -19.98 -19.41 -7.42
N GLY A 832 -19.39 -18.96 -6.32
CA GLY A 832 -18.48 -17.81 -6.32
C GLY A 832 -17.29 -17.99 -7.26
N GLN A 833 -16.69 -19.18 -7.33
CA GLN A 833 -15.57 -19.48 -8.22
C GLN A 833 -15.99 -19.43 -9.69
N LEU A 834 -17.17 -19.97 -10.03
CA LEU A 834 -17.71 -19.94 -11.39
C LEU A 834 -18.03 -18.51 -11.83
N LEU A 835 -18.66 -17.70 -10.97
CA LEU A 835 -18.94 -16.29 -11.26
C LEU A 835 -17.65 -15.47 -11.39
N ARG A 836 -16.66 -15.72 -10.54
CA ARG A 836 -15.34 -15.07 -10.62
C ARG A 836 -14.63 -15.43 -11.92
N PHE A 837 -14.67 -16.70 -12.33
CA PHE A 837 -14.13 -17.13 -13.60
C PHE A 837 -14.88 -16.49 -14.78
N ALA A 838 -16.22 -16.42 -14.71
CA ALA A 838 -17.06 -15.80 -15.73
C ALA A 838 -16.63 -14.35 -16.02
N LEU A 839 -16.28 -13.60 -14.96
CA LEU A 839 -15.77 -12.23 -15.10
C LEU A 839 -14.33 -12.17 -15.60
N ARG A 840 -13.43 -13.04 -15.14
CA ARG A 840 -12.00 -12.93 -15.48
C ARG A 840 -11.71 -13.48 -16.87
N GLY A 841 -12.19 -14.68 -17.19
CA GLY A 841 -11.90 -15.41 -18.44
C GLY A 841 -10.81 -16.47 -18.37
N PRO A 842 -9.54 -16.13 -18.04
CA PRO A 842 -8.44 -17.10 -18.06
C PRO A 842 -8.37 -17.93 -16.77
N ASN A 843 -7.58 -19.00 -16.81
CA ASN A 843 -7.35 -19.89 -15.65
C ASN A 843 -6.67 -19.18 -14.46
N ASP A 844 -6.04 -18.02 -14.67
CA ASP A 844 -5.50 -17.15 -13.61
C ASP A 844 -6.57 -16.19 -13.05
N PHE A 845 -7.78 -16.70 -12.80
CA PHE A 845 -8.90 -15.90 -12.32
C PHE A 845 -8.78 -15.52 -10.83
N TYR A 846 -7.97 -16.24 -10.04
CA TYR A 846 -7.68 -15.85 -8.66
C TYR A 846 -6.82 -14.59 -8.56
N GLY A 847 -6.00 -14.31 -9.59
CA GLY A 847 -5.24 -13.08 -9.71
C GLY A 847 -6.13 -11.87 -9.92
N ASN A 848 -5.72 -10.73 -9.36
CA ASN A 848 -6.37 -9.44 -9.65
C ASN A 848 -5.92 -8.94 -11.02
N TYR A 849 -6.83 -8.25 -11.73
CA TYR A 849 -6.49 -7.49 -12.92
C TYR A 849 -5.34 -6.51 -12.62
N SER A 850 -4.25 -6.64 -13.38
CA SER A 850 -3.17 -5.67 -13.38
C SER A 850 -2.97 -5.21 -14.82
N PRO A 851 -3.00 -3.88 -15.08
CA PRO A 851 -2.52 -3.39 -16.35
C PRO A 851 -1.06 -3.85 -16.52
N LYS A 852 -0.75 -4.51 -17.65
CA LYS A 852 0.62 -4.94 -17.93
C LYS A 852 1.46 -3.70 -18.19
N ASN A 853 2.18 -3.21 -17.18
CA ASN A 853 3.22 -2.20 -17.40
C ASN A 853 4.37 -2.87 -18.14
N ILE A 854 4.50 -2.58 -19.44
CA ILE A 854 5.54 -3.08 -20.36
C ILE A 854 6.94 -2.54 -20.00
N ASN A 855 7.11 -1.89 -18.84
CA ASN A 855 8.41 -1.39 -18.42
C ASN A 855 9.29 -2.56 -17.90
N THR A 856 9.93 -3.24 -18.85
CA THR A 856 10.97 -4.26 -18.71
C THR A 856 12.29 -3.61 -18.29
N LYS A 857 12.32 -2.96 -17.12
CA LYS A 857 13.60 -2.58 -16.50
C LYS A 857 14.19 -3.80 -15.80
N TYR A 858 15.49 -4.03 -15.96
CA TYR A 858 16.29 -5.07 -15.28
C TYR A 858 16.26 -4.89 -13.76
N ARG A 859 15.26 -5.49 -13.11
CA ARG A 859 15.08 -5.46 -11.66
C ARG A 859 14.41 -6.72 -11.15
N TYR A 860 14.70 -7.04 -9.89
CA TYR A 860 13.95 -8.04 -9.16
C TYR A 860 12.62 -7.47 -8.65
N LYS A 861 11.55 -8.23 -8.86
CA LYS A 861 10.25 -8.05 -8.21
C LYS A 861 9.88 -9.35 -7.51
N ARG A 862 8.99 -9.25 -6.52
CA ARG A 862 8.36 -10.44 -5.95
C ARG A 862 7.64 -11.20 -7.10
N PRO A 863 7.90 -12.50 -7.30
CA PRO A 863 7.22 -13.29 -8.31
C PRO A 863 5.72 -13.39 -7.99
N VAL A 864 4.93 -13.78 -8.99
CA VAL A 864 3.51 -14.08 -8.77
C VAL A 864 3.39 -15.17 -7.69
N SER A 865 2.41 -15.03 -6.81
CA SER A 865 2.18 -16.07 -5.79
C SER A 865 1.45 -17.25 -6.41
N HIS A 866 1.65 -18.45 -5.86
CA HIS A 866 0.86 -19.63 -6.20
C HIS A 866 -0.64 -19.34 -6.13
N TRP A 867 -1.44 -19.88 -7.06
CA TRP A 867 -2.88 -19.56 -7.16
C TRP A 867 -3.67 -19.93 -5.89
N GLU A 868 -3.30 -20.99 -5.17
CA GLU A 868 -3.91 -21.31 -3.87
C GLU A 868 -3.72 -20.19 -2.84
N GLN A 869 -2.55 -19.57 -2.77
CA GLN A 869 -2.35 -18.41 -1.88
C GLN A 869 -3.24 -17.24 -2.30
N GLN A 870 -3.45 -17.08 -3.62
CA GLN A 870 -4.31 -16.03 -4.18
C GLN A 870 -5.79 -16.25 -3.81
N ARG A 871 -6.25 -17.50 -3.70
CA ARG A 871 -7.60 -17.84 -3.22
C ARG A 871 -7.93 -17.21 -1.86
N TYR A 872 -6.95 -17.13 -0.95
CA TYR A 872 -7.09 -16.53 0.39
C TYR A 872 -6.72 -15.05 0.45
N SER A 873 -6.54 -14.39 -0.70
CA SER A 873 -6.14 -12.98 -0.79
C SER A 873 -6.77 -12.19 -1.94
N GLY A 874 -7.54 -12.85 -2.81
CA GLY A 874 -8.20 -12.25 -3.94
C GLY A 874 -9.17 -11.16 -3.50
N PHE A 875 -8.99 -9.96 -4.06
CA PHE A 875 -9.95 -8.88 -3.87
C PHE A 875 -11.17 -9.17 -4.77
N GLN A 876 -12.37 -9.00 -4.22
CA GLN A 876 -13.63 -9.26 -4.94
C GLN A 876 -14.32 -7.96 -5.41
N GLY A 877 -13.67 -6.80 -5.21
CA GLY A 877 -14.17 -5.55 -5.76
C GLY A 877 -13.83 -5.40 -7.25
N ARG A 878 -14.56 -4.53 -7.95
CA ARG A 878 -14.53 -4.33 -9.40
C ARG A 878 -13.13 -4.19 -10.00
N SER A 879 -12.22 -3.48 -9.32
CA SER A 879 -10.84 -3.28 -9.79
C SER A 879 -10.03 -4.58 -9.90
N ALA A 880 -10.51 -5.69 -9.33
CA ALA A 880 -9.90 -7.00 -9.51
C ALA A 880 -10.27 -7.67 -10.84
N PHE A 881 -11.35 -7.26 -11.50
CA PHE A 881 -11.87 -7.95 -12.68
C PHE A 881 -11.41 -7.33 -13.99
N GLY A 882 -11.35 -6.00 -14.06
CA GLY A 882 -11.03 -5.29 -15.28
C GLY A 882 -10.80 -3.80 -15.11
N PRO A 883 -10.77 -3.06 -16.23
CA PRO A 883 -10.51 -1.62 -16.26
C PRO A 883 -11.64 -0.76 -15.68
N PRO A 884 -11.39 0.53 -15.44
CA PRO A 884 -12.34 1.45 -14.81
C PRO A 884 -13.66 1.70 -15.54
N TRP A 885 -13.89 1.19 -16.75
CA TRP A 885 -15.16 1.29 -17.49
C TRP A 885 -16.06 0.04 -17.37
N LEU A 886 -15.58 -1.05 -16.74
CA LEU A 886 -16.32 -2.31 -16.59
C LEU A 886 -17.69 -2.13 -15.87
N PRO A 887 -18.85 -2.49 -16.43
CA PRO A 887 -20.15 -2.12 -15.86
C PRO A 887 -20.64 -3.07 -14.75
N LEU A 888 -19.89 -3.12 -13.64
CA LEU A 888 -20.25 -3.85 -12.42
C LEU A 888 -20.60 -2.90 -11.28
N SER A 889 -21.75 -3.11 -10.65
CA SER A 889 -22.20 -2.37 -9.47
C SER A 889 -21.58 -2.89 -8.16
N SER A 890 -21.77 -2.12 -7.08
CA SER A 890 -21.40 -2.55 -5.72
C SER A 890 -22.14 -3.82 -5.26
N PHE A 891 -23.34 -4.09 -5.79
CA PHE A 891 -24.09 -5.30 -5.45
C PHE A 891 -23.32 -6.57 -5.87
N THR A 892 -22.79 -6.59 -7.09
CA THR A 892 -22.01 -7.74 -7.59
C THR A 892 -20.75 -7.99 -6.76
N GLU A 893 -20.08 -6.92 -6.32
CA GLU A 893 -18.95 -7.03 -5.41
C GLU A 893 -19.35 -7.68 -4.08
N ASP A 894 -20.41 -7.17 -3.45
CA ASP A 894 -20.93 -7.68 -2.17
C ASP A 894 -21.35 -9.15 -2.28
N LEU A 895 -22.00 -9.54 -3.39
CA LEU A 895 -22.36 -10.93 -3.69
C LEU A 895 -21.12 -11.82 -3.74
N LEU A 896 -20.08 -11.42 -4.48
CA LEU A 896 -18.83 -12.18 -4.58
C LEU A 896 -18.09 -12.24 -3.24
N PHE A 897 -18.09 -11.15 -2.45
CA PHE A 897 -17.55 -11.14 -1.09
C PHE A 897 -18.29 -12.11 -0.15
N GLN A 898 -19.61 -12.29 -0.29
CA GLN A 898 -20.36 -13.28 0.48
C GLN A 898 -20.11 -14.72 0.01
N LEU A 899 -20.10 -14.96 -1.31
CA LEU A 899 -19.92 -16.30 -1.88
C LEU A 899 -18.50 -16.85 -1.66
N LEU A 900 -17.48 -16.00 -1.80
CA LEU A 900 -16.06 -16.36 -1.64
C LEU A 900 -15.51 -16.01 -0.26
N ARG A 901 -16.40 -15.83 0.73
CA ARG A 901 -16.02 -15.60 2.12
C ARG A 901 -15.26 -16.82 2.65
N TRP A 902 -14.15 -16.57 3.36
CA TRP A 902 -13.35 -17.61 4.01
C TRP A 902 -13.13 -17.26 5.50
N PRO A 903 -12.77 -18.23 6.37
CA PRO A 903 -12.55 -18.02 7.80
C PRO A 903 -11.55 -16.89 8.05
N GLY A 904 -11.90 -15.85 8.79
CA GLY A 904 -10.98 -14.73 9.05
C GLY A 904 -10.95 -13.62 8.00
N SER A 905 -11.72 -13.71 6.91
CA SER A 905 -11.88 -12.66 5.86
C SER A 905 -12.26 -11.26 6.38
N GLY A 906 -12.69 -11.11 7.64
CA GLY A 906 -12.88 -9.81 8.29
C GLY A 906 -14.07 -9.00 7.76
N ILE A 907 -15.02 -9.65 7.06
CA ILE A 907 -16.25 -9.01 6.63
C ILE A 907 -17.14 -8.79 7.88
N LEU A 908 -17.42 -7.53 8.21
CA LEU A 908 -18.25 -7.17 9.38
C LEU A 908 -19.73 -7.53 9.21
N THR A 909 -20.20 -7.76 7.97
CA THR A 909 -21.57 -8.18 7.73
C THR A 909 -21.77 -9.65 8.12
N ALA A 910 -22.94 -9.95 8.68
CA ALA A 910 -23.33 -11.31 9.02
C ALA A 910 -23.33 -12.20 7.76
N PRO A 911 -22.92 -13.48 7.85
CA PRO A 911 -23.00 -14.38 6.72
C PRO A 911 -24.47 -14.58 6.33
N LYS A 912 -24.77 -14.40 5.04
CA LYS A 912 -26.10 -14.63 4.49
C LYS A 912 -26.25 -16.08 4.06
N SER A 913 -27.45 -16.65 4.19
CA SER A 913 -27.76 -18.00 3.69
C SER A 913 -27.89 -18.02 2.15
N LEU A 914 -27.78 -19.20 1.54
CA LEU A 914 -27.97 -19.37 0.10
C LEU A 914 -29.34 -18.86 -0.37
N SER A 915 -30.40 -19.14 0.41
CA SER A 915 -31.77 -18.69 0.11
C SER A 915 -31.93 -17.17 0.11
N GLN A 916 -31.29 -16.49 1.07
CA GLN A 916 -31.27 -15.03 1.14
C GLN A 916 -30.51 -14.43 -0.05
N LEU A 917 -29.34 -14.97 -0.39
CA LEU A 917 -28.56 -14.51 -1.54
C LEU A 917 -29.31 -14.70 -2.85
N LYS A 918 -30.02 -15.83 -3.01
CA LYS A 918 -30.87 -16.08 -4.18
C LYS A 918 -31.97 -15.01 -4.31
N ALA A 919 -32.71 -14.74 -3.24
CA ALA A 919 -33.77 -13.73 -3.25
C ALA A 919 -33.22 -12.34 -3.63
N GLU A 920 -32.10 -11.93 -3.02
CA GLU A 920 -31.45 -10.66 -3.35
C GLU A 920 -30.98 -10.58 -4.80
N VAL A 921 -30.49 -11.69 -5.38
CA VAL A 921 -30.10 -11.76 -6.80
C VAL A 921 -31.30 -11.64 -7.72
N SER A 922 -32.40 -12.33 -7.43
CA SER A 922 -33.63 -12.23 -8.22
C SER A 922 -34.21 -10.82 -8.19
N ASP A 923 -34.30 -10.20 -7.01
CA ASP A 923 -34.77 -8.80 -6.84
C ASP A 923 -33.88 -7.82 -7.63
N ARG A 924 -32.55 -8.00 -7.55
CA ARG A 924 -31.60 -7.19 -8.31
C ARG A 924 -31.77 -7.38 -9.81
N LEU A 925 -31.97 -8.60 -10.27
CA LEU A 925 -32.12 -8.92 -11.69
C LEU A 925 -33.40 -8.30 -12.27
N GLU A 926 -34.51 -8.33 -11.52
CA GLU A 926 -35.73 -7.61 -11.87
C GLU A 926 -35.50 -6.10 -11.95
N LYS A 927 -34.81 -5.53 -10.96
CA LYS A 927 -34.45 -4.10 -10.95
C LYS A 927 -33.60 -3.71 -12.16
N LEU A 928 -32.58 -4.50 -12.53
CA LEU A 928 -31.74 -4.23 -13.71
C LEU A 928 -32.54 -4.29 -15.02
N ARG A 929 -33.46 -5.25 -15.14
CA ARG A 929 -34.34 -5.36 -16.31
C ARG A 929 -35.30 -4.17 -16.42
N LYS A 930 -35.84 -3.70 -15.29
CA LYS A 930 -36.69 -2.50 -15.22
C LYS A 930 -35.91 -1.21 -15.48
N ASN A 931 -34.69 -1.12 -14.96
CA ASN A 931 -33.81 0.05 -15.06
C ASN A 931 -33.07 0.13 -16.40
N ARG A 932 -33.36 -0.73 -17.38
CA ARG A 932 -32.81 -0.57 -18.72
C ARG A 932 -33.40 0.69 -19.38
N GLY A 933 -32.59 1.44 -20.13
CA GLY A 933 -33.08 2.61 -20.86
C GLY A 933 -34.18 2.20 -21.85
N GLU A 934 -35.34 2.83 -21.80
CA GLU A 934 -36.47 2.49 -22.67
C GLU A 934 -36.20 2.98 -24.10
N VAL A 935 -35.57 4.15 -24.21
CA VAL A 935 -35.28 4.79 -25.50
C VAL A 935 -33.88 4.44 -25.97
N THR A 936 -32.87 4.64 -25.13
CA THR A 936 -31.46 4.38 -25.49
C THR A 936 -31.11 2.90 -25.55
N SER A 937 -31.91 2.04 -24.89
CA SER A 937 -31.56 0.64 -24.61
C SER A 937 -30.26 0.44 -23.81
N ALA A 938 -29.70 1.52 -23.23
CA ALA A 938 -28.46 1.49 -22.46
C ALA A 938 -28.64 0.80 -21.10
N THR A 939 -27.57 0.18 -20.61
CA THR A 939 -27.51 -0.39 -19.26
C THR A 939 -27.24 0.72 -18.25
N PHE A 940 -28.16 0.92 -17.30
CA PHE A 940 -27.96 1.84 -16.17
C PHE A 940 -27.45 1.06 -14.96
N VAL A 941 -26.37 1.53 -14.35
CA VAL A 941 -25.72 0.85 -13.23
C VAL A 941 -25.51 1.84 -12.09
N GLU A 942 -25.95 1.45 -10.90
CA GLU A 942 -25.80 2.25 -9.69
C GLU A 942 -24.45 2.01 -9.02
N GLN A 943 -23.85 3.10 -8.53
CA GLN A 943 -22.69 3.06 -7.67
C GLN A 943 -22.96 3.86 -6.39
N SER A 944 -22.80 3.19 -5.25
CA SER A 944 -22.84 3.84 -3.95
C SER A 944 -21.67 4.82 -3.75
N ALA A 945 -21.98 6.05 -3.35
CA ALA A 945 -21.04 7.07 -2.87
C ALA A 945 -21.36 7.41 -1.41
N GLY A 946 -20.87 6.53 -0.52
CA GLY A 946 -21.10 6.61 0.92
C GLY A 946 -20.36 7.75 1.63
N TRP A 947 -20.33 7.68 2.96
CA TRP A 947 -19.54 8.61 3.77
C TRP A 947 -18.04 8.34 3.56
N PRO A 948 -17.20 9.35 3.24
CA PRO A 948 -15.81 9.14 2.84
C PRO A 948 -14.87 8.89 4.04
N VAL A 949 -15.41 8.86 5.26
CA VAL A 949 -14.67 8.58 6.50
C VAL A 949 -15.47 7.63 7.38
N ARG A 950 -14.95 7.27 8.55
CA ARG A 950 -15.76 6.60 9.56
C ARG A 950 -16.95 7.50 9.89
N PRO A 951 -18.20 7.06 9.65
CA PRO A 951 -19.36 7.89 9.94
C PRO A 951 -19.43 8.20 11.44
N PRO A 952 -19.93 9.38 11.83
CA PRO A 952 -20.12 9.69 13.23
C PRO A 952 -21.18 8.77 13.85
N ASN A 953 -21.06 8.51 15.16
CA ASN A 953 -22.00 7.65 15.90
C ASN A 953 -23.40 8.30 16.11
N LYS A 954 -23.53 9.58 15.80
CA LYS A 954 -24.80 10.33 15.88
C LYS A 954 -25.42 10.42 14.48
N PRO A 955 -26.76 10.58 14.37
CA PRO A 955 -27.41 10.89 13.10
C PRO A 955 -26.74 12.10 12.44
N TRP A 956 -26.61 12.01 11.13
CA TRP A 956 -25.94 13.03 10.32
C TRP A 956 -26.68 13.25 9.01
N ASP A 957 -26.59 14.49 8.54
CA ASP A 957 -26.96 14.95 7.22
C ASP A 957 -25.78 15.74 6.61
N ARG A 958 -25.72 15.87 5.29
CA ARG A 958 -24.73 16.73 4.63
C ARG A 958 -25.25 17.40 3.35
N PRO A 959 -24.92 18.68 3.13
CA PRO A 959 -25.13 19.31 1.84
C PRO A 959 -24.18 18.74 0.79
N LEU A 960 -24.52 18.90 -0.49
CA LEU A 960 -23.64 18.66 -1.62
C LEU A 960 -23.00 19.99 -2.04
N ARG A 961 -21.73 20.20 -1.66
CA ARG A 961 -20.93 21.36 -2.10
C ARG A 961 -20.17 21.04 -3.38
N ILE A 962 -20.45 21.81 -4.42
CA ILE A 962 -19.94 21.59 -5.77
C ILE A 962 -18.95 22.70 -6.12
N GLY A 963 -17.78 22.33 -6.62
CA GLY A 963 -16.86 23.20 -7.33
C GLY A 963 -16.83 22.83 -8.81
N ILE A 964 -16.79 23.83 -9.69
CA ILE A 964 -16.54 23.64 -11.11
C ILE A 964 -15.27 24.37 -11.51
N VAL A 965 -14.53 23.80 -12.46
CA VAL A 965 -13.28 24.36 -12.96
C VAL A 965 -13.35 24.51 -14.46
N GLN A 966 -13.07 25.72 -14.97
CA GLN A 966 -12.85 25.96 -16.38
C GLN A 966 -11.34 25.91 -16.65
N SER A 967 -10.79 24.73 -16.92
CA SER A 967 -9.41 24.60 -17.37
C SER A 967 -9.27 25.12 -18.80
N VAL A 968 -8.12 25.74 -19.11
CA VAL A 968 -7.82 26.26 -20.46
C VAL A 968 -6.95 25.29 -21.26
N ILE A 969 -5.93 24.68 -20.64
CA ILE A 969 -5.02 23.75 -21.31
C ILE A 969 -5.31 22.31 -20.83
N PRO A 970 -5.48 21.33 -21.74
CA PRO A 970 -5.52 21.47 -23.20
C PRO A 970 -6.77 22.20 -23.70
N CYS A 971 -6.64 22.90 -24.82
CA CYS A 971 -7.75 23.54 -25.54
C CYS A 971 -8.00 22.87 -26.90
N SER A 972 -9.04 23.28 -27.63
CA SER A 972 -9.34 22.71 -28.96
C SER A 972 -8.17 22.87 -29.93
N ASP A 973 -7.48 24.02 -29.85
CA ASP A 973 -6.37 24.35 -30.75
C ASP A 973 -5.15 23.46 -30.52
N ASP A 974 -4.95 22.99 -29.28
CA ASP A 974 -3.85 22.07 -28.97
C ASP A 974 -4.08 20.70 -29.64
N TYR A 975 -5.31 20.19 -29.63
CA TYR A 975 -5.66 18.97 -30.37
C TYR A 975 -5.57 19.15 -31.89
N LEU A 976 -5.86 20.34 -32.41
CA LEU A 976 -5.69 20.65 -33.83
C LEU A 976 -4.20 20.69 -34.24
N ARG A 977 -3.31 21.15 -33.36
CA ARG A 977 -1.86 21.14 -33.61
C ARG A 977 -1.27 19.73 -33.52
N HIS A 978 -1.82 18.86 -32.68
CA HIS A 978 -1.35 17.51 -32.43
C HIS A 978 -2.30 16.44 -33.00
N ARG A 979 -2.81 16.63 -34.22
CA ARG A 979 -3.79 15.70 -34.83
C ARG A 979 -3.30 14.25 -34.95
N ASP A 980 -2.01 14.07 -35.20
CA ASP A 980 -1.37 12.75 -35.30
C ASP A 980 -0.98 12.17 -33.93
N ASP A 981 -1.17 12.93 -32.84
CA ASP A 981 -0.92 12.54 -31.45
C ASP A 981 -2.11 12.93 -30.55
N PRO A 982 -3.27 12.29 -30.72
CA PRO A 982 -4.46 12.58 -29.91
C PRO A 982 -4.29 12.23 -28.43
N GLU A 983 -3.34 11.33 -28.09
CA GLU A 983 -2.99 10.99 -26.71
C GLU A 983 -2.14 12.10 -26.04
N LEU A 984 -1.61 13.06 -26.81
CA LEU A 984 -0.76 14.19 -26.37
C LEU A 984 0.50 13.74 -25.62
N VAL A 985 1.19 12.71 -26.10
CA VAL A 985 2.36 12.11 -25.41
C VAL A 985 3.70 12.46 -26.07
N ASN A 986 3.71 12.74 -27.38
CA ASN A 986 4.92 12.80 -28.19
C ASN A 986 5.63 14.17 -28.18
N ASP A 987 4.97 15.23 -27.71
CA ASP A 987 5.59 16.55 -27.50
C ASP A 987 5.91 16.76 -25.99
N PRO A 988 7.17 16.56 -25.55
CA PRO A 988 7.55 16.74 -24.16
C PRO A 988 7.37 18.18 -23.68
N THR A 989 7.54 19.16 -24.56
CA THR A 989 7.45 20.58 -24.20
C THR A 989 6.01 20.98 -23.90
N PHE A 990 5.07 20.51 -24.72
CA PHE A 990 3.66 20.69 -24.47
C PHE A 990 3.19 19.88 -23.26
N ARG A 991 3.70 18.65 -23.05
CA ARG A 991 3.37 17.85 -21.86
C ARG A 991 3.79 18.50 -20.55
N ASP A 992 4.97 19.11 -20.51
CA ASP A 992 5.45 19.91 -19.38
C ASP A 992 4.48 21.09 -19.13
N GLN A 993 4.11 21.84 -20.17
CA GLN A 993 3.17 22.96 -20.07
C GLN A 993 1.80 22.51 -19.55
N GLN A 994 1.24 21.42 -20.11
CA GLN A 994 -0.04 20.85 -19.71
C GLN A 994 -0.03 20.45 -18.23
N ARG A 995 1.03 19.77 -17.77
CA ARG A 995 1.15 19.32 -16.39
C ARG A 995 1.30 20.49 -15.42
N SER A 996 2.15 21.47 -15.75
CA SER A 996 2.31 22.68 -14.94
C SER A 996 1.01 23.48 -14.85
N HIS A 997 0.24 23.58 -15.94
CA HIS A 997 -1.07 24.22 -15.94
C HIS A 997 -2.05 23.51 -15.01
N LEU A 998 -2.15 22.17 -15.10
CA LEU A 998 -3.02 21.40 -14.20
C LEU A 998 -2.62 21.55 -12.73
N ALA A 999 -1.32 21.49 -12.42
CA ALA A 999 -0.82 21.67 -11.06
C ALA A 999 -1.20 23.05 -10.49
N ALA A 1000 -0.99 24.12 -11.26
CA ALA A 1000 -1.37 25.48 -10.87
C ALA A 1000 -2.89 25.63 -10.69
N MET A 1001 -3.70 24.99 -11.55
CA MET A 1001 -5.16 24.99 -11.40
C MET A 1001 -5.61 24.31 -10.10
N MET A 1002 -5.03 23.15 -9.76
CA MET A 1002 -5.36 22.43 -8.53
C MET A 1002 -4.95 23.22 -7.28
N GLU A 1003 -3.81 23.92 -7.32
CA GLU A 1003 -3.41 24.86 -6.28
C GLU A 1003 -4.41 26.01 -6.15
N GLY A 1004 -4.80 26.61 -7.27
CA GLY A 1004 -5.83 27.66 -7.33
C GLY A 1004 -7.15 27.22 -6.69
N VAL A 1005 -7.60 25.99 -6.95
CA VAL A 1005 -8.78 25.40 -6.28
C VAL A 1005 -8.57 25.33 -4.77
N GLY A 1006 -7.41 24.86 -4.31
CA GLY A 1006 -7.07 24.80 -2.89
C GLY A 1006 -7.12 26.17 -2.20
N GLN A 1007 -6.57 27.22 -2.83
CA GLN A 1007 -6.62 28.59 -2.30
C GLN A 1007 -8.04 29.16 -2.31
N MET A 1008 -8.82 28.91 -3.36
CA MET A 1008 -10.21 29.37 -3.44
C MET A 1008 -11.11 28.70 -2.39
N LEU A 1009 -10.84 27.44 -2.04
CA LEU A 1009 -11.50 26.78 -0.91
C LEU A 1009 -11.15 27.46 0.42
N ARG A 1010 -9.89 27.86 0.63
CA ARG A 1010 -9.48 28.63 1.82
C ARG A 1010 -10.17 30.00 1.87
N ILE A 1011 -10.25 30.70 0.73
CA ILE A 1011 -10.98 31.96 0.63
C ILE A 1011 -12.47 31.74 0.94
N ARG A 1012 -13.05 30.63 0.48
CA ARG A 1012 -14.44 30.27 0.80
C ARG A 1012 -14.67 30.14 2.30
N ASP A 1013 -13.78 29.47 3.01
CA ASP A 1013 -13.86 29.31 4.47
C ASP A 1013 -13.81 30.64 5.24
N THR A 1014 -13.17 31.69 4.69
CA THR A 1014 -13.08 32.99 5.39
C THR A 1014 -14.33 33.85 5.29
N HIS A 1015 -15.13 33.73 4.21
CA HIS A 1015 -16.36 34.52 4.02
C HIS A 1015 -17.64 33.72 4.24
N GLN A 1016 -17.57 32.39 4.22
CA GLN A 1016 -18.68 31.51 4.55
C GLN A 1016 -18.15 30.39 5.45
N SER A 1017 -18.27 30.56 6.78
CA SER A 1017 -17.78 29.56 7.72
C SER A 1017 -18.51 28.23 7.52
N GLN A 1018 -17.77 27.25 7.03
CA GLN A 1018 -18.31 25.98 6.54
C GLN A 1018 -18.31 24.89 7.63
N ILE A 1019 -18.88 25.18 8.80
CA ILE A 1019 -18.87 24.25 9.95
C ILE A 1019 -19.67 22.98 9.59
N ARG A 1020 -18.96 21.87 9.35
CA ARG A 1020 -19.51 20.52 9.27
C ARG A 1020 -18.89 19.64 10.34
N CYS A 1021 -19.62 18.61 10.76
CA CYS A 1021 -19.12 17.60 11.68
C CYS A 1021 -17.88 16.84 11.16
N ASP A 1022 -17.65 16.84 9.84
CA ASP A 1022 -16.52 16.17 9.18
C ASP A 1022 -15.38 17.13 8.75
N GLY A 1023 -15.53 18.45 8.96
CA GLY A 1023 -14.55 19.48 8.61
C GLY A 1023 -14.26 19.60 7.11
N ARG A 1024 -15.20 19.19 6.24
CA ARG A 1024 -15.04 19.19 4.78
C ARG A 1024 -15.58 20.47 4.14
N VAL A 1025 -14.91 20.90 3.08
CA VAL A 1025 -15.19 22.17 2.38
C VAL A 1025 -15.78 21.97 0.97
N ILE A 1026 -15.61 20.77 0.40
CA ILE A 1026 -16.09 20.42 -0.95
C ILE A 1026 -16.47 18.94 -1.01
N ASP A 1027 -17.56 18.62 -1.69
CA ASP A 1027 -18.05 17.24 -1.87
C ASP A 1027 -17.90 16.75 -3.31
N LEU A 1028 -18.01 17.65 -4.30
CA LEU A 1028 -17.88 17.33 -5.73
C LEU A 1028 -17.06 18.42 -6.45
N LEU A 1029 -16.05 18.04 -7.22
CA LEU A 1029 -15.28 18.94 -8.08
C LEU A 1029 -15.34 18.45 -9.53
N VAL A 1030 -15.73 19.32 -10.46
CA VAL A 1030 -15.97 18.96 -11.86
C VAL A 1030 -15.04 19.73 -12.80
N PHE A 1031 -14.39 19.02 -13.72
CA PHE A 1031 -13.57 19.55 -14.80
C PHE A 1031 -14.21 19.30 -16.17
N PRO A 1032 -13.80 20.06 -17.21
CA PRO A 1032 -14.30 19.91 -18.56
C PRO A 1032 -13.88 18.58 -19.21
N GLU A 1033 -14.43 18.31 -20.38
CA GLU A 1033 -13.98 17.23 -21.27
C GLU A 1033 -12.50 17.42 -21.65
N LEU A 1034 -11.76 16.31 -21.83
CA LEU A 1034 -10.37 16.29 -22.30
C LEU A 1034 -9.37 17.14 -21.47
N ALA A 1035 -9.71 17.48 -20.23
CA ALA A 1035 -8.94 18.40 -19.40
C ALA A 1035 -7.69 17.78 -18.76
N ILE A 1036 -7.71 16.48 -18.45
CA ILE A 1036 -6.68 15.84 -17.62
C ILE A 1036 -6.03 14.66 -18.35
N HIS A 1037 -4.71 14.67 -18.44
CA HIS A 1037 -3.95 13.57 -19.04
C HIS A 1037 -3.94 12.34 -18.11
N PRO A 1038 -4.13 11.09 -18.60
CA PRO A 1038 -4.14 9.88 -17.77
C PRO A 1038 -2.90 9.71 -16.85
N HIS A 1039 -1.70 10.03 -17.36
CA HIS A 1039 -0.46 10.01 -16.57
C HIS A 1039 -0.43 11.00 -15.39
N ASP A 1040 -1.28 12.04 -15.38
CA ASP A 1040 -1.28 13.06 -14.33
C ASP A 1040 -2.35 12.80 -13.23
N ILE A 1041 -3.20 11.78 -13.40
CA ILE A 1041 -4.25 11.39 -12.44
C ILE A 1041 -3.65 10.91 -11.11
N ASP A 1042 -2.70 9.98 -11.15
CA ASP A 1042 -2.05 9.44 -9.96
C ASP A 1042 -1.12 10.43 -9.24
N PRO A 1043 -0.27 11.23 -9.94
CA PRO A 1043 0.61 12.17 -9.28
C PRO A 1043 -0.07 13.45 -8.78
N ILE A 1044 -1.12 13.96 -9.43
CA ILE A 1044 -1.74 15.27 -9.09
C ILE A 1044 -3.14 15.11 -8.48
N ILE A 1045 -4.04 14.37 -9.15
CA ILE A 1045 -5.45 14.31 -8.76
C ILE A 1045 -5.69 13.41 -7.55
N LEU A 1046 -5.08 12.23 -7.52
CA LEU A 1046 -5.24 11.27 -6.43
C LEU A 1046 -4.84 11.85 -5.05
N PRO A 1047 -3.72 12.58 -4.89
CA PRO A 1047 -3.40 13.29 -3.65
C PRO A 1047 -4.47 14.30 -3.23
N PHE A 1048 -5.00 15.10 -4.17
CA PHE A 1048 -6.06 16.06 -3.88
C PHE A 1048 -7.33 15.37 -3.37
N VAL A 1049 -7.79 14.31 -4.05
CA VAL A 1049 -8.95 13.50 -3.62
C VAL A 1049 -8.71 12.89 -2.22
N ARG A 1050 -7.49 12.42 -1.92
CA ARG A 1050 -7.16 11.88 -0.59
C ARG A 1050 -7.21 12.94 0.51
N ALA A 1051 -6.74 14.15 0.22
CA ALA A 1051 -6.69 15.24 1.17
C ALA A 1051 -8.08 15.82 1.46
N HIS A 1052 -8.79 16.21 0.41
CA HIS A 1052 -10.10 16.85 0.51
C HIS A 1052 -11.24 15.85 0.70
N LYS A 1053 -11.06 14.57 0.31
CA LYS A 1053 -12.07 13.51 0.36
C LYS A 1053 -13.36 13.88 -0.38
N CYS A 1054 -13.22 14.59 -1.49
CA CYS A 1054 -14.29 14.96 -2.40
C CYS A 1054 -14.35 14.03 -3.61
N ILE A 1055 -15.54 13.88 -4.17
CA ILE A 1055 -15.75 13.24 -5.47
C ILE A 1055 -15.15 14.16 -6.54
N MET A 1056 -14.43 13.61 -7.51
CA MET A 1056 -14.00 14.35 -8.70
C MET A 1056 -14.57 13.73 -9.96
N LEU A 1057 -15.07 14.57 -10.86
CA LEU A 1057 -15.47 14.19 -12.22
C LEU A 1057 -14.69 15.02 -13.21
N PHE A 1058 -13.99 14.39 -14.15
CA PHE A 1058 -13.17 15.12 -15.12
C PHE A 1058 -13.05 14.37 -16.44
N GLY A 1059 -12.93 15.10 -17.55
CA GLY A 1059 -12.60 14.53 -18.85
C GLY A 1059 -11.15 14.09 -18.91
N GLN A 1060 -10.92 12.89 -19.43
CA GLN A 1060 -9.58 12.37 -19.71
C GLN A 1060 -9.19 12.74 -21.14
N VAL A 1061 -7.91 13.08 -21.37
CA VAL A 1061 -7.33 13.09 -22.73
C VAL A 1061 -7.61 11.75 -23.42
N TYR A 1062 -7.75 11.74 -24.75
CA TYR A 1062 -7.97 10.51 -25.51
C TYR A 1062 -6.96 9.44 -25.11
N HIS A 1063 -7.45 8.22 -24.92
CA HIS A 1063 -6.63 7.09 -24.52
C HIS A 1063 -7.25 5.80 -25.05
N LYS A 1064 -6.47 4.73 -25.01
CA LYS A 1064 -6.92 3.42 -25.49
C LYS A 1064 -7.88 2.76 -24.51
N GLU A 1065 -8.93 2.13 -25.04
CA GLU A 1065 -9.90 1.35 -24.25
C GLU A 1065 -9.21 0.30 -23.36
N ALA A 1066 -8.17 -0.34 -23.88
CA ALA A 1066 -7.33 -1.28 -23.15
C ALA A 1066 -5.85 -1.08 -23.52
N LEU A 1067 -4.95 -1.44 -22.59
CA LEU A 1067 -3.49 -1.42 -22.80
C LEU A 1067 -2.99 -2.61 -23.64
N ILE A 1068 -3.76 -3.00 -24.65
CA ILE A 1068 -3.45 -4.10 -25.57
C ILE A 1068 -3.19 -3.50 -26.96
N PRO A 1069 -2.13 -3.92 -27.68
CA PRO A 1069 -1.85 -3.43 -29.03
C PRO A 1069 -3.08 -3.55 -29.94
N GLY A 1070 -3.40 -2.47 -30.66
CA GLY A 1070 -4.55 -2.41 -31.57
C GLY A 1070 -5.89 -2.03 -30.94
N SER A 1071 -5.94 -1.76 -29.63
CA SER A 1071 -7.16 -1.25 -28.98
C SER A 1071 -7.52 0.15 -29.52
N PRO A 1072 -8.82 0.44 -29.76
CA PRO A 1072 -9.26 1.72 -30.27
C PRO A 1072 -9.09 2.83 -29.23
N LEU A 1073 -9.05 4.08 -29.70
CA LEU A 1073 -9.08 5.26 -28.86
C LEU A 1073 -10.52 5.54 -28.43
N ILE A 1074 -10.68 6.05 -27.22
CA ILE A 1074 -11.95 6.44 -26.63
C ILE A 1074 -11.88 7.85 -26.02
N ASN A 1075 -13.05 8.47 -25.88
CA ASN A 1075 -13.24 9.69 -25.09
C ASN A 1075 -14.14 9.35 -23.89
N SER A 1076 -13.70 9.72 -22.69
CA SER A 1076 -14.42 9.43 -21.45
C SER A 1076 -14.13 10.46 -20.35
N CYS A 1077 -15.03 10.49 -19.38
CA CYS A 1077 -14.81 11.15 -18.10
C CYS A 1077 -14.56 10.11 -17.00
N LEU A 1078 -13.79 10.48 -15.98
CA LEU A 1078 -13.51 9.62 -14.83
C LEU A 1078 -14.12 10.21 -13.56
N TRP A 1079 -14.95 9.40 -12.88
CA TRP A 1079 -15.38 9.60 -11.51
C TRP A 1079 -14.33 9.01 -10.56
N MET A 1080 -13.79 9.85 -9.67
CA MET A 1080 -13.00 9.43 -8.51
C MET A 1080 -13.83 9.61 -7.24
N ILE A 1081 -14.30 8.50 -6.67
CA ILE A 1081 -15.23 8.50 -5.55
C ILE A 1081 -14.51 8.02 -4.28
N PRO A 1082 -14.26 8.91 -3.30
CA PRO A 1082 -13.71 8.51 -2.02
C PRO A 1082 -14.78 7.82 -1.17
N GLU A 1083 -14.46 6.65 -0.64
CA GLU A 1083 -15.35 5.90 0.23
C GLU A 1083 -14.62 5.36 1.45
N TRP A 1084 -15.35 5.12 2.53
CA TRP A 1084 -14.84 4.40 3.67
C TRP A 1084 -15.74 3.21 3.97
N SER A 1085 -15.14 2.03 4.14
CA SER A 1085 -15.82 0.86 4.67
C SER A 1085 -15.12 0.32 5.92
N PRO A 1086 -15.85 -0.29 6.86
CA PRO A 1086 -15.23 -0.88 8.05
C PRO A 1086 -14.24 -2.02 7.74
N ALA A 1087 -14.51 -2.80 6.69
CA ALA A 1087 -13.68 -3.94 6.27
C ALA A 1087 -12.43 -3.48 5.51
N ALA A 1088 -12.59 -2.55 4.57
CA ALA A 1088 -11.56 -2.19 3.59
C ALA A 1088 -10.87 -0.84 3.89
N GLY A 1089 -11.39 -0.08 4.86
CA GLY A 1089 -10.89 1.24 5.23
C GLY A 1089 -11.25 2.30 4.19
N PHE A 1090 -10.44 3.36 4.12
CA PHE A 1090 -10.58 4.41 3.11
C PHE A 1090 -10.07 3.92 1.75
N GLN A 1091 -10.90 4.04 0.72
CA GLN A 1091 -10.60 3.66 -0.66
C GLN A 1091 -11.07 4.75 -1.63
N ILE A 1092 -10.55 4.72 -2.85
CA ILE A 1092 -10.99 5.63 -3.92
C ILE A 1092 -11.37 4.76 -5.11
N ARG A 1093 -12.65 4.79 -5.48
CA ARG A 1093 -13.17 4.10 -6.66
C ARG A 1093 -12.93 4.95 -7.90
N ARG A 1094 -12.58 4.28 -9.01
CA ARG A 1094 -12.40 4.89 -10.33
C ARG A 1094 -13.48 4.34 -11.25
N ILE A 1095 -14.36 5.19 -11.75
CA ILE A 1095 -15.48 4.78 -12.60
C ILE A 1095 -15.50 5.65 -13.83
N GLU A 1096 -15.35 5.03 -14.98
CA GLU A 1096 -15.24 5.71 -16.25
C GLU A 1096 -16.58 5.76 -16.96
N GLN A 1097 -16.98 6.99 -17.29
CA GLN A 1097 -18.20 7.35 -18.01
C GLN A 1097 -17.81 7.67 -19.46
N GLY A 1098 -18.14 6.77 -20.38
CA GLY A 1098 -17.74 6.88 -21.79
C GLY A 1098 -18.66 7.77 -22.63
N LYS A 1099 -18.10 8.31 -23.72
CA LYS A 1099 -18.80 9.12 -24.73
C LYS A 1099 -19.36 8.26 -25.86
N GLN A 1100 -20.67 8.24 -26.06
CA GLN A 1100 -21.29 7.40 -27.10
C GLN A 1100 -21.29 8.07 -28.47
N HIS A 1101 -21.67 9.34 -28.53
CA HIS A 1101 -21.82 10.10 -29.77
C HIS A 1101 -20.62 11.03 -29.93
N LEU A 1102 -19.79 10.74 -30.92
CA LEU A 1102 -18.65 11.58 -31.28
C LEU A 1102 -19.14 12.85 -31.99
N ALA A 1103 -18.48 13.97 -31.71
CA ALA A 1103 -18.63 15.21 -32.44
C ALA A 1103 -18.06 15.08 -33.86
N MET A 1104 -18.46 15.99 -34.74
CA MET A 1104 -18.01 15.98 -36.14
C MET A 1104 -16.49 16.08 -36.27
N GLU A 1105 -15.85 16.89 -35.43
CA GLU A 1105 -14.39 17.08 -35.43
C GLU A 1105 -13.64 15.83 -34.93
N GLU A 1106 -14.24 15.08 -34.00
CA GLU A 1106 -13.69 13.82 -33.46
C GLU A 1106 -13.74 12.69 -34.48
N SER A 1107 -14.72 12.72 -35.39
CA SER A 1107 -14.87 11.71 -36.45
C SER A 1107 -13.69 11.69 -37.44
N ALA A 1108 -12.86 12.75 -37.44
CA ALA A 1108 -11.65 12.83 -38.24
C ALA A 1108 -10.41 12.22 -37.57
N ILE A 1109 -10.48 11.84 -36.29
CA ILE A 1109 -9.36 11.26 -35.53
C ILE A 1109 -9.29 9.75 -35.82
N PRO A 1110 -8.19 9.24 -36.40
CA PRO A 1110 -8.08 7.81 -36.73
C PRO A 1110 -8.17 6.91 -35.50
N GLY A 1111 -9.04 5.90 -35.55
CA GLY A 1111 -9.15 4.88 -34.50
C GLY A 1111 -9.97 5.29 -33.26
N LEU A 1112 -10.51 6.52 -33.21
CA LEU A 1112 -11.44 6.95 -32.17
C LEU A 1112 -12.84 6.37 -32.42
N ILE A 1113 -13.44 5.77 -31.39
CA ILE A 1113 -14.78 5.19 -31.47
C ILE A 1113 -15.72 5.75 -30.40
N GLY A 1114 -17.03 5.73 -30.69
CA GLY A 1114 -18.06 5.94 -29.68
C GLY A 1114 -18.09 4.77 -28.69
N PHE A 1115 -18.03 5.08 -27.39
CA PHE A 1115 -17.85 4.12 -26.32
C PHE A 1115 -18.70 4.48 -25.09
N ARG A 1116 -19.77 3.73 -24.83
CA ARG A 1116 -20.54 3.81 -23.58
C ARG A 1116 -21.02 2.42 -23.12
N PRO A 1117 -20.22 1.70 -22.32
CA PRO A 1117 -20.62 0.36 -21.84
C PRO A 1117 -21.77 0.40 -20.83
N ALA A 1118 -21.89 1.48 -20.03
CA ALA A 1118 -23.02 1.73 -19.14
C ALA A 1118 -23.21 3.23 -18.89
N GLN A 1119 -24.41 3.60 -18.44
CA GLN A 1119 -24.70 4.90 -17.86
C GLN A 1119 -24.66 4.78 -16.33
N TRP A 1120 -23.79 5.54 -15.67
CA TRP A 1120 -23.61 5.44 -14.22
C TRP A 1120 -24.55 6.36 -13.46
N LEU A 1121 -25.14 5.82 -12.40
CA LEU A 1121 -25.94 6.54 -11.41
C LEU A 1121 -25.19 6.55 -10.08
N ILE A 1122 -24.59 7.67 -9.72
CA ILE A 1122 -23.81 7.82 -8.48
C ILE A 1122 -24.77 8.17 -7.34
N GLU A 1123 -24.96 7.24 -6.41
CA GLU A 1123 -25.84 7.37 -5.25
C GLU A 1123 -25.11 8.09 -4.10
N TYR A 1124 -25.20 9.42 -4.09
CA TYR A 1124 -24.62 10.26 -3.04
C TYR A 1124 -25.43 10.12 -1.75
N GLN A 1125 -24.86 9.42 -0.78
CA GLN A 1125 -25.48 9.25 0.53
C GLN A 1125 -25.32 10.54 1.34
N TRP A 1126 -26.43 11.24 1.55
CA TRP A 1126 -26.46 12.52 2.25
C TRP A 1126 -27.06 12.46 3.66
N HIS A 1127 -27.69 11.34 4.04
CA HIS A 1127 -28.24 11.13 5.38
C HIS A 1127 -27.82 9.77 5.99
N SER A 1128 -27.77 9.72 7.31
CA SER A 1128 -27.42 8.53 8.09
C SER A 1128 -28.45 7.40 8.01
N GLU A 1129 -29.74 7.74 7.99
CA GLU A 1129 -30.88 6.81 7.93
C GLU A 1129 -31.25 6.47 6.47
N LYS A 1130 -30.59 5.46 5.90
CA LYS A 1130 -30.76 5.03 4.51
C LYS A 1130 -32.15 4.50 4.17
N ASP A 1131 -32.84 3.92 5.17
CA ASP A 1131 -34.14 3.28 4.96
C ASP A 1131 -35.28 4.32 4.85
N ILE A 1132 -35.05 5.54 5.36
CA ILE A 1132 -36.02 6.63 5.35
C ILE A 1132 -35.69 7.63 4.23
N HIS A 1133 -34.40 7.95 4.06
CA HIS A 1133 -33.95 8.96 3.08
C HIS A 1133 -33.20 8.31 1.93
N ARG A 1134 -33.80 8.35 0.73
CA ARG A 1134 -33.14 7.88 -0.50
C ARG A 1134 -31.90 8.74 -0.83
N PRO A 1135 -30.85 8.16 -1.42
CA PRO A 1135 -29.68 8.92 -1.85
C PRO A 1135 -30.03 9.93 -2.96
N LEU A 1136 -29.17 10.94 -3.09
CA LEU A 1136 -29.22 11.88 -4.21
C LEU A 1136 -28.48 11.24 -5.40
N ILE A 1137 -29.13 11.16 -6.55
CA ILE A 1137 -28.60 10.45 -7.71
C ILE A 1137 -27.95 11.44 -8.69
N LEU A 1138 -26.64 11.29 -8.88
CA LEU A 1138 -25.86 12.09 -9.84
C LEU A 1138 -25.58 11.26 -11.10
N SER A 1139 -25.67 11.88 -12.27
CA SER A 1139 -25.32 11.25 -13.56
C SER A 1139 -24.55 12.24 -14.43
N ALA A 1140 -23.72 11.73 -15.34
CA ALA A 1140 -22.96 12.59 -16.25
C ALA A 1140 -22.90 12.07 -17.68
N SER A 1141 -22.62 12.98 -18.62
CA SER A 1141 -22.29 12.68 -20.02
C SER A 1141 -21.18 13.58 -20.53
N VAL A 1142 -20.65 13.24 -21.70
CA VAL A 1142 -19.50 13.95 -22.30
C VAL A 1142 -19.95 14.75 -23.52
N CYS A 1143 -19.92 16.08 -23.39
CA CYS A 1143 -20.08 17.05 -24.47
C CYS A 1143 -21.30 16.77 -25.38
N TYR A 1144 -21.06 16.37 -26.62
CA TYR A 1144 -22.08 16.15 -27.64
C TYR A 1144 -23.17 15.14 -27.22
N ASP A 1145 -22.84 14.21 -26.32
CA ASP A 1145 -23.81 13.27 -25.74
C ASP A 1145 -25.00 13.95 -25.05
N ALA A 1146 -24.81 15.15 -24.52
CA ALA A 1146 -25.89 15.89 -23.87
C ALA A 1146 -27.00 16.32 -24.83
N THR A 1147 -26.72 16.34 -26.14
CA THR A 1147 -27.72 16.62 -27.19
C THR A 1147 -28.62 15.41 -27.49
N ASP A 1148 -28.30 14.23 -26.97
CA ASP A 1148 -29.09 13.02 -27.13
C ASP A 1148 -30.35 13.05 -26.25
N LEU A 1149 -31.48 13.44 -26.86
CA LEU A 1149 -32.77 13.47 -26.19
C LEU A 1149 -33.22 12.09 -25.70
N ALA A 1150 -32.76 10.99 -26.31
CA ALA A 1150 -33.07 9.65 -25.82
C ALA A 1150 -32.44 9.44 -24.43
N LEU A 1151 -31.18 9.85 -24.25
CA LEU A 1151 -30.48 9.78 -22.96
C LEU A 1151 -31.17 10.67 -21.92
N ALA A 1152 -31.50 11.92 -22.29
CA ALA A 1152 -32.21 12.83 -21.39
C ALA A 1152 -33.59 12.29 -20.98
N SER A 1153 -34.31 11.64 -21.90
CA SER A 1153 -35.60 11.00 -21.63
C SER A 1153 -35.46 9.86 -20.62
N ASP A 1154 -34.46 8.98 -20.80
CA ASP A 1154 -34.22 7.87 -19.86
C ASP A 1154 -33.73 8.37 -18.48
N LEU A 1155 -32.97 9.48 -18.42
CA LEU A 1155 -32.48 10.07 -17.17
C LEU A 1155 -33.52 10.87 -16.39
N ARG A 1156 -34.59 11.35 -17.04
CA ARG A 1156 -35.63 12.22 -16.47
C ARG A 1156 -36.21 11.72 -15.14
N SER A 1157 -36.42 10.41 -15.01
CA SER A 1157 -36.98 9.76 -13.81
C SER A 1157 -35.94 9.00 -12.98
N ARG A 1158 -34.65 9.13 -13.31
CA ARG A 1158 -33.58 8.29 -12.75
C ARG A 1158 -32.44 9.07 -12.10
N SER A 1159 -32.32 10.36 -12.38
CA SER A 1159 -31.32 11.24 -11.75
C SER A 1159 -31.94 12.49 -11.15
N ASP A 1160 -31.22 13.07 -10.19
CA ASP A 1160 -31.58 14.32 -9.52
C ASP A 1160 -30.69 15.50 -9.96
N LEU A 1161 -29.46 15.19 -10.36
CA LEU A 1161 -28.50 16.15 -10.89
C LEU A 1161 -27.78 15.56 -12.10
N TYR A 1162 -27.81 16.27 -13.22
CA TYR A 1162 -27.18 15.87 -14.47
C TYR A 1162 -26.02 16.80 -14.82
N ILE A 1163 -24.83 16.22 -15.06
CA ILE A 1163 -23.58 16.96 -15.27
C ILE A 1163 -23.03 16.69 -16.67
N VAL A 1164 -22.64 17.75 -17.37
CA VAL A 1164 -22.08 17.68 -18.71
C VAL A 1164 -20.67 18.25 -18.69
N CYS A 1165 -19.65 17.40 -18.90
CA CYS A 1165 -18.28 17.83 -19.10
C CYS A 1165 -18.09 18.12 -20.60
N ALA A 1166 -17.69 19.33 -20.98
CA ALA A 1166 -17.67 19.76 -22.38
C ALA A 1166 -16.38 20.46 -22.78
N LEU A 1167 -15.95 20.24 -24.02
CA LEU A 1167 -15.00 21.06 -24.75
C LEU A 1167 -15.71 21.46 -26.05
N ASN A 1168 -16.53 22.50 -25.98
CA ASN A 1168 -17.34 22.92 -27.12
C ASN A 1168 -17.22 24.42 -27.42
N ARG A 1169 -17.14 24.73 -28.72
CA ARG A 1169 -17.10 26.09 -29.25
C ARG A 1169 -18.48 26.74 -29.36
N ASP A 1170 -19.52 25.95 -29.64
CA ASP A 1170 -20.90 26.45 -29.75
C ASP A 1170 -21.57 26.56 -28.37
N VAL A 1171 -21.13 27.57 -27.61
CA VAL A 1171 -21.65 27.86 -26.28
C VAL A 1171 -23.16 28.16 -26.31
N GLY A 1172 -23.64 28.85 -27.35
CA GLY A 1172 -25.05 29.26 -27.45
C GLY A 1172 -26.01 28.07 -27.52
N THR A 1173 -25.65 27.00 -28.24
CA THR A 1173 -26.45 25.77 -28.29
C THR A 1173 -26.45 25.05 -26.94
N PHE A 1174 -25.31 24.96 -26.26
CA PHE A 1174 -25.22 24.28 -24.95
C PHE A 1174 -25.96 25.03 -23.84
N ASP A 1175 -25.95 26.36 -23.86
CA ASP A 1175 -26.74 27.16 -22.91
C ASP A 1175 -28.24 26.99 -23.13
N ARG A 1176 -28.69 27.00 -24.40
CA ARG A 1176 -30.11 26.73 -24.71
C ARG A 1176 -30.48 25.31 -24.31
N MET A 1177 -29.60 24.35 -24.56
CA MET A 1177 -29.79 22.95 -24.16
C MET A 1177 -29.92 22.82 -22.65
N SER A 1178 -29.03 23.42 -21.84
CA SER A 1178 -29.14 23.36 -20.38
C SER A 1178 -30.40 24.07 -19.86
N GLN A 1179 -30.79 25.19 -20.47
CA GLN A 1179 -32.05 25.88 -20.21
C GLN A 1179 -33.30 25.06 -20.58
N VAL A 1180 -33.23 24.16 -21.56
CA VAL A 1180 -34.34 23.28 -21.92
C VAL A 1180 -34.36 22.04 -21.03
N LEU A 1181 -33.20 21.37 -20.88
CA LEU A 1181 -33.09 20.10 -20.17
C LEU A 1181 -33.45 20.21 -18.69
N HIS A 1182 -33.03 21.27 -17.99
CA HIS A 1182 -33.32 21.39 -16.55
C HIS A 1182 -34.83 21.39 -16.26
N TYR A 1183 -35.64 21.99 -17.16
CA TYR A 1183 -37.09 22.02 -17.02
C TYR A 1183 -37.73 20.71 -17.49
N HIS A 1184 -37.36 20.19 -18.67
CA HIS A 1184 -37.98 18.99 -19.22
C HIS A 1184 -37.64 17.72 -18.42
N MET A 1185 -36.41 17.61 -17.95
CA MET A 1185 -35.98 16.56 -17.04
C MET A 1185 -36.43 16.85 -15.59
N PHE A 1186 -36.86 18.09 -15.31
CA PHE A 1186 -37.28 18.60 -14.01
C PHE A 1186 -36.27 18.28 -12.89
N GLN A 1187 -35.00 18.59 -13.16
CA GLN A 1187 -33.86 18.32 -12.29
C GLN A 1187 -32.74 19.35 -12.51
N GLY A 1188 -31.71 19.37 -11.67
CA GLY A 1188 -30.58 20.29 -11.84
C GLY A 1188 -29.69 19.88 -13.01
N VAL A 1189 -29.23 20.85 -13.82
CA VAL A 1189 -28.32 20.61 -14.95
C VAL A 1189 -27.09 21.50 -14.85
N ILE A 1190 -25.91 20.89 -14.78
CA ILE A 1190 -24.61 21.57 -14.72
C ILE A 1190 -23.84 21.31 -16.00
N VAL A 1191 -23.39 22.36 -16.67
CA VAL A 1191 -22.46 22.29 -17.81
C VAL A 1191 -21.12 22.87 -17.37
N VAL A 1192 -20.05 22.10 -17.55
CA VAL A 1192 -18.67 22.53 -17.29
C VAL A 1192 -17.91 22.49 -18.60
N ASN A 1193 -17.77 23.67 -19.22
CA ASN A 1193 -17.07 23.84 -20.48
C ASN A 1193 -15.63 24.33 -20.26
N ASN A 1194 -14.75 24.02 -21.20
CA ASN A 1194 -13.37 24.51 -21.22
C ASN A 1194 -13.32 26.05 -21.24
N GLY A 1195 -12.33 26.60 -20.53
CA GLY A 1195 -12.14 28.04 -20.38
C GLY A 1195 -11.81 28.80 -21.66
N GLN A 1196 -11.42 28.11 -22.75
CA GLN A 1196 -11.16 28.73 -24.06
C GLN A 1196 -12.38 29.49 -24.60
N PHE A 1197 -13.59 28.97 -24.38
CA PHE A 1197 -14.83 29.57 -24.90
C PHE A 1197 -15.78 30.08 -23.80
N GLY A 1198 -15.51 29.77 -22.53
CA GLY A 1198 -16.45 30.01 -21.43
C GLY A 1198 -17.69 29.10 -21.53
N GLY A 1199 -18.84 29.50 -20.97
CA GLY A 1199 -20.11 28.77 -21.15
C GLY A 1199 -20.40 27.69 -20.12
N SER A 1200 -19.76 27.74 -18.95
CA SER A 1200 -20.15 26.87 -17.83
C SER A 1200 -21.38 27.45 -17.13
N SER A 1201 -22.40 26.61 -16.89
CA SER A 1201 -23.69 27.04 -16.35
C SER A 1201 -24.27 26.02 -15.36
N PHE A 1202 -25.09 26.50 -14.43
CA PHE A 1202 -25.90 25.66 -13.56
C PHE A 1202 -27.33 26.19 -13.47
N PHE A 1203 -28.28 25.39 -13.95
CA PHE A 1203 -29.71 25.71 -13.93
C PHE A 1203 -30.51 24.74 -13.06
N MET A 1204 -31.48 25.29 -12.35
CA MET A 1204 -32.48 24.60 -11.51
C MET A 1204 -33.89 24.97 -11.99
N PRO A 1205 -34.89 24.08 -12.01
CA PRO A 1205 -36.23 24.37 -12.55
C PRO A 1205 -37.11 25.16 -11.57
N TYR A 1206 -36.63 26.34 -11.20
CA TYR A 1206 -37.34 27.28 -10.34
C TYR A 1206 -38.21 28.26 -11.14
N SER A 1207 -39.27 28.72 -10.48
CA SER A 1207 -40.25 29.66 -11.04
C SER A 1207 -39.57 30.96 -11.46
N GLU A 1208 -38.88 31.59 -10.51
CA GLU A 1208 -38.19 32.87 -10.67
C GLU A 1208 -36.88 32.75 -11.45
N THR A 1209 -36.70 33.61 -12.45
CA THR A 1209 -35.56 33.56 -13.39
C THR A 1209 -34.20 33.72 -12.69
N TYR A 1210 -34.11 34.60 -11.69
CA TYR A 1210 -32.86 34.85 -10.96
C TYR A 1210 -32.50 33.74 -9.96
N HIS A 1211 -33.48 32.94 -9.53
CA HIS A 1211 -33.24 31.71 -8.76
C HIS A 1211 -32.93 30.53 -9.68
N ARG A 1212 -33.53 30.48 -10.87
CA ARG A 1212 -33.34 29.42 -11.86
C ARG A 1212 -31.89 29.28 -12.30
N GLN A 1213 -31.18 30.39 -12.46
CA GLN A 1213 -29.77 30.42 -12.83
C GLN A 1213 -28.91 30.53 -11.57
N VAL A 1214 -28.31 29.42 -11.13
CA VAL A 1214 -27.46 29.39 -9.92
C VAL A 1214 -26.13 30.09 -10.20
N PHE A 1215 -25.51 29.79 -11.34
CA PHE A 1215 -24.40 30.58 -11.89
C PHE A 1215 -24.33 30.41 -13.41
N HIS A 1216 -23.66 31.35 -14.06
CA HIS A 1216 -23.35 31.30 -15.49
C HIS A 1216 -22.06 32.07 -15.75
N LEU A 1217 -21.07 31.40 -16.33
CA LEU A 1217 -19.72 31.93 -16.54
C LEU A 1217 -19.49 32.14 -18.04
N HIS A 1218 -19.43 33.40 -18.46
CA HIS A 1218 -19.13 33.83 -19.83
C HIS A 1218 -18.00 34.86 -19.84
N GLY A 1219 -17.25 34.94 -20.94
CA GLY A 1219 -16.23 35.96 -21.11
C GLY A 1219 -15.14 35.57 -22.10
N GLN A 1220 -14.04 36.33 -22.06
CA GLN A 1220 -12.79 36.01 -22.76
C GLN A 1220 -12.21 34.67 -22.27
N PRO A 1221 -11.26 34.05 -23.02
CA PRO A 1221 -10.59 32.84 -22.56
C PRO A 1221 -9.96 33.04 -21.17
N GLN A 1222 -10.48 32.36 -20.15
CA GLN A 1222 -10.02 32.53 -18.77
C GLN A 1222 -10.21 31.27 -17.92
N ALA A 1223 -9.24 31.03 -17.03
CA ALA A 1223 -9.36 30.00 -16.02
C ALA A 1223 -10.26 30.48 -14.87
N THR A 1224 -11.43 29.85 -14.69
CA THR A 1224 -12.41 30.25 -13.67
C THR A 1224 -12.76 29.08 -12.76
N ILE A 1225 -12.97 29.37 -11.48
CA ILE A 1225 -13.44 28.41 -10.49
C ILE A 1225 -14.71 29.00 -9.85
N ALA A 1226 -15.78 28.23 -9.80
CA ALA A 1226 -17.02 28.64 -9.15
C ALA A 1226 -17.55 27.54 -8.23
N PHE A 1227 -18.27 27.96 -7.18
CA PHE A 1227 -18.82 27.05 -6.18
C PHE A 1227 -20.33 27.22 -6.04
N ALA A 1228 -21.03 26.12 -5.83
CA ALA A 1228 -22.44 26.07 -5.50
C ALA A 1228 -22.68 25.11 -4.33
N GLU A 1229 -23.78 25.32 -3.61
CA GLU A 1229 -24.19 24.44 -2.52
C GLU A 1229 -25.63 23.99 -2.74
N ILE A 1230 -25.87 22.70 -2.58
CA ILE A 1230 -27.18 22.07 -2.75
C ILE A 1230 -27.51 21.34 -1.46
N ILE A 1231 -28.71 21.54 -0.92
CA ILE A 1231 -29.28 20.69 0.13
C ILE A 1231 -29.98 19.52 -0.56
N PRO A 1232 -29.45 18.27 -0.45
CA PRO A 1232 -29.93 17.14 -1.23
C PRO A 1232 -31.43 16.85 -1.06
N ARG A 1233 -31.95 17.06 0.15
CA ARG A 1233 -33.36 16.90 0.47
C ARG A 1233 -34.28 17.65 -0.50
N LYS A 1234 -33.93 18.89 -0.87
CA LYS A 1234 -34.70 19.73 -1.78
C LYS A 1234 -34.87 19.13 -3.16
N LEU A 1235 -33.81 18.48 -3.69
CA LEU A 1235 -33.86 17.79 -4.98
C LEU A 1235 -34.56 16.43 -4.86
N VAL A 1236 -34.33 15.72 -3.75
CA VAL A 1236 -34.87 14.38 -3.52
C VAL A 1236 -36.39 14.38 -3.36
N GLU A 1237 -36.93 15.34 -2.61
CA GLU A 1237 -38.36 15.48 -2.28
C GLU A 1237 -39.09 16.42 -3.27
N ARG A 1238 -38.51 16.74 -4.43
CA ARG A 1238 -39.12 17.64 -5.41
C ARG A 1238 -40.49 17.12 -5.89
N PRO A 1239 -41.51 17.98 -6.06
CA PRO A 1239 -41.48 19.44 -6.02
C PRO A 1239 -41.84 20.06 -4.64
N ALA A 1240 -41.59 19.39 -3.51
CA ALA A 1240 -41.85 19.97 -2.19
C ALA A 1240 -41.09 21.29 -2.00
N ASN A 1241 -41.81 22.34 -1.58
CA ASN A 1241 -41.25 23.67 -1.42
C ASN A 1241 -40.52 23.78 -0.06
N MET A 1242 -39.19 23.87 -0.13
CA MET A 1242 -38.32 24.17 1.01
C MET A 1242 -37.64 25.52 0.74
N VAL A 1243 -38.22 26.58 1.31
CA VAL A 1243 -37.87 27.98 0.98
C VAL A 1243 -36.49 28.35 1.50
N ASP A 1244 -36.10 27.81 2.65
CA ASP A 1244 -34.82 28.10 3.32
C ASP A 1244 -33.65 27.26 2.78
N ASP A 1245 -33.95 26.20 2.01
CA ASP A 1245 -32.95 25.27 1.51
C ASP A 1245 -32.23 25.77 0.25
N GLN A 1246 -30.91 25.60 0.19
CA GLN A 1246 -30.09 25.95 -0.98
C GLN A 1246 -30.24 24.90 -2.11
N PRO A 1247 -30.22 25.32 -3.39
CA PRO A 1247 -30.23 26.70 -3.87
C PRO A 1247 -31.60 27.36 -3.64
N VAL A 1248 -31.61 28.63 -3.26
CA VAL A 1248 -32.84 29.40 -2.96
C VAL A 1248 -33.74 29.45 -4.20
N GLY A 1249 -35.04 29.22 -4.01
CA GLY A 1249 -36.02 29.23 -5.10
C GLY A 1249 -37.18 28.27 -4.85
N GLN A 1250 -38.34 28.58 -5.43
CA GLN A 1250 -39.52 27.71 -5.44
C GLN A 1250 -39.58 26.90 -6.74
N TRP A 1251 -40.00 25.65 -6.66
CA TRP A 1251 -40.12 24.79 -7.85
C TRP A 1251 -41.16 25.36 -8.82
N LYS A 1252 -40.83 25.36 -10.11
CA LYS A 1252 -41.78 25.65 -11.17
C LYS A 1252 -42.79 24.49 -11.28
N THR A 1253 -43.96 24.75 -11.85
CA THR A 1253 -44.90 23.68 -12.22
C THR A 1253 -44.17 22.61 -13.05
N PRO A 1254 -44.26 21.32 -12.67
CA PRO A 1254 -43.61 20.26 -13.43
C PRO A 1254 -44.07 20.23 -14.90
N PRO A 1255 -43.18 19.85 -15.84
CA PRO A 1255 -43.57 19.67 -17.23
C PRO A 1255 -44.59 18.53 -17.38
N ALA A 1256 -45.41 18.58 -18.44
CA ALA A 1256 -46.38 17.54 -18.73
C ALA A 1256 -45.73 16.14 -18.80
N GLY A 1257 -46.42 15.14 -18.25
CA GLY A 1257 -45.95 13.74 -18.21
C GLY A 1257 -44.72 13.51 -17.32
N TRP A 1258 -44.42 14.41 -16.38
CA TRP A 1258 -43.46 14.14 -15.32
C TRP A 1258 -44.18 13.52 -14.13
N ASN A 1259 -43.74 12.34 -13.71
CA ASN A 1259 -44.26 11.66 -12.53
C ASN A 1259 -43.17 11.58 -11.45
N PRO A 1260 -43.47 12.01 -10.22
CA PRO A 1260 -42.62 11.74 -9.07
C PRO A 1260 -42.87 10.29 -8.60
N ASP A 1261 -42.27 9.31 -9.28
CA ASP A 1261 -42.30 7.91 -8.82
C ASP A 1261 -41.35 7.68 -7.64
#